data_AF-A7TJW7-F1
#
_entry.id   AF-A7TJW7-F1
#
_cell.length_a   1.000
_cell.length_b   1.000
_cell.length_c   1.000
_cell.angle_alpha   90.00
_cell.angle_beta   90.00
_cell.angle_gamma   90.00
#
_symmetry.space_group_name_H-M   'P 1'
#
loop_
_entity.id
_entity.type
_entity.pdbx_description
1 polymer ?
#
loop_
_entity_poly.entity_id
_entity_poly.type
_entity_poly.pdbx_seq_one_letter_code
_entity_poly.pdbx_strand_id
1 'polypeptide(L)'
;MGELSYHMPVLLNPLINAVFNCPDPINSPLRKLFERIKYKNFMLIVPPNEILLHYRDPEKGLTLKELCYEFEFVASHIILDTDNSSNNLQVKGKNSNETLDNRYKSLNNNQLLIKNNNIIPLDFNNSTQKKKYKIIDIKILPNFNEYLSGSEKYTIIYTDYPFSNSWLPKIEIESFYISKKESNNIKAAQITNHKSPLSQDLAQKTKSSFRHIINIHKEWNNIFDSYIIDFKNKQLNLTSLPIYFREIVDKAYQKMKFEEIFLSFHNDLYNLIFEYLESSFYNSIWDHIDRNMIDNQFLHTEMMDFLSIDQLELELYNQNFQKFNLVNVIKVERCVKDATDQFKKIIDSKSHSEKCQILIDALQKLTSYDDVHYEPLMVDADTLMNLFLLVICRSKVPFLRNHLYYLQNFSTDENNVKFGLLGYGISTFEATLCYLKDFQAGEKFNKQVLNCIRNKELISKISSEADHSTFQVKLYKDCFKFRNEMGESILALCIKHKKNETLFEILLNFEDMFPLEDILDDEDIEGTTLLMKALKVENEVGAKLIVDVLQSSCSEDELIKYFNRTDNNQRIAAHYITNQIDVLKRIGLFFNWKIKDDKGYTPLTTICRTYDQECYEQMIETAFFEAQKWYENRNQKLNFKDHNDSKENTLLHILKCDIQVLLKYDNININAHNLKYITPLMTYVKYNRVSNIQEIIRDERLILGKYQKHTFLDCYDFVKNTIIFEDLGVRSVRNSMFNLFSAYSLRVENSNWVLYFTFKDTNQDSYITKSVSLKILFNIIKKYNKLYPLHFIPHKEVLLRLTGIVKNNPNNGIQKLKNRAFLNLISNYFGTLIETDDFDTELFKNPESLTKWIKAGKRKHKKENYYKRMTLDDINMIKSFVQFNINELGKLNRTLAILKKLCTFLALKINDVNESYKLFRNFGALLQQKDISNQMKKIDGLIKPKYFQSIFLILLDQISFLEICTIHMSDNFNDLIKNDIPEWHSVHFILSNLKKQYKRDFSDFDSRNGLNENILSRYTKNKREAAEKRISEEIIENTTLFDKVTAHIWYAHENLAEEFNKFLTFKSRFFKDVILNMIIPSAIATLKDQVLNIENIHNKQFENN
;
A
#
# COMPACT_ATOMS: atom_id res chain seq x y z
N MET A 1 -36.98 -10.43 -34.33
CA MET A 1 -36.35 -10.84 -33.06
C MET A 1 -36.50 -12.34 -32.96
N GLY A 2 -35.41 -13.09 -33.08
CA GLY A 2 -35.37 -14.54 -32.86
C GLY A 2 -34.35 -14.80 -31.77
N GLU A 3 -34.74 -15.59 -30.78
CA GLU A 3 -33.97 -15.97 -29.60
C GLU A 3 -32.59 -16.52 -29.99
N LEU A 4 -31.54 -15.76 -29.70
CA LEU A 4 -30.19 -16.30 -29.54
C LEU A 4 -29.95 -16.45 -28.03
N SER A 5 -30.63 -17.41 -27.42
CA SER A 5 -30.31 -17.87 -26.07
C SER A 5 -29.02 -18.70 -26.13
N TYR A 6 -27.89 -18.06 -26.42
CA TYR A 6 -26.61 -18.68 -26.10
C TYR A 6 -26.57 -18.85 -24.58
N HIS A 7 -26.55 -20.10 -24.11
CA HIS A 7 -26.22 -20.40 -22.71
C HIS A 7 -24.82 -19.85 -22.44
N MET A 8 -24.77 -18.66 -21.83
CA MET A 8 -23.50 -18.03 -21.47
C MET A 8 -22.80 -18.87 -20.40
N PRO A 9 -21.47 -19.02 -20.44
CA PRO A 9 -20.74 -19.84 -19.48
C PRO A 9 -21.01 -19.45 -18.02
N VAL A 10 -21.32 -20.42 -17.16
CA VAL A 10 -21.62 -20.20 -15.74
C VAL A 10 -20.43 -19.55 -15.04
N LEU A 11 -20.63 -18.40 -14.38
CA LEU A 11 -19.58 -17.68 -13.65
C LEU A 11 -19.25 -18.37 -12.31
N LEU A 12 -17.98 -18.32 -11.88
CA LEU A 12 -17.53 -18.99 -10.66
C LEU A 12 -18.20 -18.43 -9.39
N ASN A 13 -18.39 -17.10 -9.32
CA ASN A 13 -19.07 -16.47 -8.20
C ASN A 13 -20.59 -16.69 -8.31
N PRO A 14 -21.23 -17.44 -7.40
CA PRO A 14 -22.65 -17.78 -7.52
C PRO A 14 -23.59 -16.57 -7.50
N LEU A 15 -23.25 -15.54 -6.73
CA LEU A 15 -24.08 -14.33 -6.60
C LEU A 15 -24.04 -13.48 -7.87
N ILE A 16 -22.85 -13.26 -8.44
CA ILE A 16 -22.73 -12.56 -9.74
C ILE A 16 -23.44 -13.36 -10.83
N ASN A 17 -23.28 -14.69 -10.85
CA ASN A 17 -23.96 -15.55 -11.80
C ASN A 17 -25.49 -15.45 -11.69
N ALA A 18 -26.04 -15.50 -10.47
CA ALA A 18 -27.47 -15.44 -10.23
C ALA A 18 -28.09 -14.09 -10.65
N VAL A 19 -27.40 -12.97 -10.42
CA VAL A 19 -27.91 -11.63 -10.72
C VAL A 19 -27.73 -11.24 -12.19
N PHE A 20 -26.55 -11.51 -12.79
CA PHE A 20 -26.20 -11.00 -14.12
C PHE A 20 -26.25 -12.04 -15.25
N ASN A 21 -26.26 -13.33 -14.93
CA ASN A 21 -26.23 -14.43 -15.91
C ASN A 21 -27.45 -15.37 -15.76
N CYS A 22 -28.64 -14.80 -15.62
CA CYS A 22 -29.89 -15.55 -15.52
C CYS A 22 -30.51 -15.77 -16.91
N PRO A 23 -30.61 -17.02 -17.42
CA PRO A 23 -31.13 -17.28 -18.76
C PRO A 23 -32.63 -17.00 -18.88
N ASP A 24 -33.40 -17.27 -17.82
CA ASP A 24 -34.84 -17.00 -17.77
C ASP A 24 -35.22 -16.27 -16.47
N PRO A 25 -35.17 -14.92 -16.46
CA PRO A 25 -35.54 -14.10 -15.31
C PRO A 25 -37.00 -14.23 -14.87
N ILE A 26 -37.90 -14.64 -15.78
CA ILE A 26 -39.35 -14.69 -15.52
C ILE A 26 -39.69 -15.93 -14.69
N ASN A 27 -39.09 -17.07 -15.02
CA ASN A 27 -39.29 -18.33 -14.30
C ASN A 27 -38.23 -18.60 -13.20
N SER A 28 -37.34 -17.64 -12.96
CA SER A 28 -36.31 -17.73 -11.92
C SER A 28 -36.89 -17.61 -10.50
N PRO A 29 -36.30 -18.29 -9.49
CA PRO A 29 -36.62 -18.04 -8.08
C PRO A 29 -36.42 -16.57 -7.67
N LEU A 30 -35.60 -15.82 -8.42
CA LEU A 30 -35.35 -14.39 -8.22
C LEU A 30 -36.29 -13.48 -9.01
N ARG A 31 -37.44 -13.94 -9.53
CA ARG A 31 -38.38 -13.10 -10.31
C ARG A 31 -38.73 -11.77 -9.62
N LYS A 32 -39.05 -11.83 -8.32
CA LYS A 32 -39.35 -10.63 -7.49
C LYS A 32 -38.17 -9.65 -7.43
N LEU A 33 -36.94 -10.16 -7.47
CA LEU A 33 -35.73 -9.34 -7.52
C LEU A 33 -35.68 -8.57 -8.83
N PHE A 34 -35.77 -9.27 -9.96
CA PHE A 34 -35.67 -8.68 -11.30
C PHE A 34 -36.76 -7.63 -11.55
N GLU A 35 -38.00 -7.90 -11.12
CA GLU A 35 -39.10 -6.91 -11.17
C GLU A 35 -38.74 -5.60 -10.45
N ARG A 36 -38.02 -5.66 -9.32
CA ARG A 36 -37.66 -4.46 -8.52
C ARG A 36 -36.44 -3.71 -9.03
N ILE A 37 -35.49 -4.39 -9.69
CA ILE A 37 -34.21 -3.81 -10.13
C ILE A 37 -34.11 -3.52 -11.63
N LYS A 38 -35.04 -4.03 -12.45
CA LYS A 38 -35.02 -3.94 -13.93
C LYS A 38 -34.61 -2.57 -14.47
N TYR A 39 -35.23 -1.51 -13.95
CA TYR A 39 -35.01 -0.13 -14.42
C TYR A 39 -34.15 0.71 -13.47
N LYS A 40 -33.47 0.10 -12.49
CA LYS A 40 -32.70 0.82 -11.46
C LYS A 40 -31.20 0.61 -11.64
N ASN A 41 -30.44 1.66 -11.35
CA ASN A 41 -29.00 1.56 -11.12
C ASN A 41 -28.75 1.10 -9.68
N PHE A 42 -27.83 0.15 -9.49
CA PHE A 42 -27.52 -0.41 -8.19
C PHE A 42 -26.06 -0.85 -8.09
N MET A 43 -25.59 -1.10 -6.88
CA MET A 43 -24.30 -1.69 -6.59
C MET A 43 -24.48 -3.07 -5.97
N LEU A 44 -23.74 -4.07 -6.44
CA LEU A 44 -23.79 -5.43 -5.89
C LEU A 44 -22.60 -5.65 -4.94
N ILE A 45 -22.88 -6.06 -3.72
CA ILE A 45 -21.88 -6.48 -2.73
C ILE A 45 -21.65 -7.97 -2.92
N VAL A 46 -20.40 -8.35 -3.18
CA VAL A 46 -20.03 -9.71 -3.56
C VAL A 46 -19.07 -10.31 -2.53
N PRO A 47 -19.52 -11.30 -1.76
CA PRO A 47 -18.67 -12.06 -0.85
C PRO A 47 -17.63 -12.93 -1.58
N PRO A 48 -16.60 -13.44 -0.88
CA PRO A 48 -15.56 -14.27 -1.48
C PRO A 48 -16.11 -15.58 -2.07
N ASN A 49 -15.54 -16.02 -3.20
CA ASN A 49 -15.90 -17.26 -3.86
C ASN A 49 -15.75 -18.48 -2.93
N GLU A 50 -14.67 -18.51 -2.12
CA GLU A 50 -14.40 -19.57 -1.15
C GLU A 50 -15.61 -19.79 -0.25
N ILE A 51 -16.12 -18.71 0.34
CA ILE A 51 -17.21 -18.77 1.30
C ILE A 51 -18.50 -19.19 0.62
N LEU A 52 -18.87 -18.54 -0.49
CA LEU A 52 -20.11 -18.84 -1.20
C LEU A 52 -20.18 -20.28 -1.74
N LEU A 53 -19.07 -20.84 -2.18
CA LEU A 53 -19.04 -22.19 -2.77
C LEU A 53 -18.98 -23.31 -1.73
N HIS A 54 -18.34 -23.06 -0.59
CA HIS A 54 -17.87 -24.10 0.31
C HIS A 54 -18.45 -24.05 1.73
N TYR A 55 -19.33 -23.10 2.02
CA TYR A 55 -19.97 -22.96 3.33
C TYR A 55 -21.50 -23.09 3.24
N ARG A 56 -22.12 -23.35 4.38
CA ARG A 56 -23.57 -23.43 4.60
C ARG A 56 -24.01 -22.53 5.74
N ASP A 57 -25.26 -22.10 5.67
CA ASP A 57 -25.95 -21.37 6.73
C ASP A 57 -26.47 -22.39 7.76
N PRO A 58 -26.03 -22.34 9.04
CA PRO A 58 -26.46 -23.28 10.06
C PRO A 58 -27.93 -23.11 10.46
N GLU A 59 -28.53 -21.92 10.27
CA GLU A 59 -29.93 -21.69 10.64
C GLU A 59 -30.89 -22.32 9.64
N LYS A 60 -30.57 -22.22 8.34
CA LYS A 60 -31.41 -22.75 7.25
C LYS A 60 -30.97 -24.13 6.74
N GLY A 61 -29.77 -24.58 7.08
CA GLY A 61 -29.16 -25.82 6.56
C GLY A 61 -28.78 -25.77 5.07
N LEU A 62 -29.09 -24.67 4.36
CA LEU A 62 -28.80 -24.48 2.95
C LEU A 62 -27.34 -24.07 2.74
N THR A 63 -26.78 -24.44 1.58
CA THR A 63 -25.47 -23.94 1.17
C THR A 63 -25.55 -22.45 0.81
N LEU A 64 -24.47 -21.70 1.03
CA LEU A 64 -24.46 -20.28 0.64
C LEU A 64 -24.63 -20.08 -0.87
N LYS A 65 -24.25 -21.09 -1.68
CA LYS A 65 -24.51 -21.14 -3.12
C LYS A 65 -26.02 -21.16 -3.42
N GLU A 66 -26.80 -21.94 -2.68
CA GLU A 66 -28.26 -21.98 -2.82
C GLU A 66 -28.90 -20.67 -2.34
N LEU A 67 -28.38 -20.07 -1.26
CA LEU A 67 -28.85 -18.76 -0.80
C LEU A 67 -28.65 -17.64 -1.82
N CYS A 68 -27.70 -17.76 -2.76
CA CYS A 68 -27.56 -16.82 -3.87
C CYS A 68 -28.76 -16.81 -4.84
N TYR A 69 -29.69 -17.76 -4.70
CA TYR A 69 -30.96 -17.82 -5.42
C TYR A 69 -32.18 -17.51 -4.53
N GLU A 70 -31.96 -17.12 -3.28
CA GLU A 70 -33.00 -16.65 -2.34
C GLU A 70 -33.10 -15.12 -2.35
N PHE A 71 -34.33 -14.60 -2.45
CA PHE A 71 -34.58 -13.16 -2.58
C PHE A 71 -33.99 -12.36 -1.42
N GLU A 72 -34.19 -12.77 -0.17
CA GLU A 72 -33.74 -12.03 1.02
C GLU A 72 -32.22 -11.89 1.09
N PHE A 73 -31.50 -12.97 0.77
CA PHE A 73 -30.04 -12.97 0.77
C PHE A 73 -29.52 -12.03 -0.32
N VAL A 74 -30.00 -12.16 -1.57
CA VAL A 74 -29.55 -11.31 -2.68
C VAL A 74 -29.94 -9.84 -2.45
N ALA A 75 -31.14 -9.56 -1.94
CA ALA A 75 -31.61 -8.21 -1.68
C ALA A 75 -30.76 -7.49 -0.62
N SER A 76 -30.29 -8.19 0.42
CA SER A 76 -29.38 -7.60 1.42
C SER A 76 -28.02 -7.19 0.85
N HIS A 77 -27.61 -7.80 -0.28
CA HIS A 77 -26.35 -7.53 -0.96
C HIS A 77 -26.48 -6.53 -2.13
N ILE A 78 -27.68 -6.04 -2.43
CA ILE A 78 -27.90 -5.00 -3.44
C ILE A 78 -28.10 -3.65 -2.75
N ILE A 79 -27.23 -2.68 -3.05
CA ILE A 79 -27.39 -1.28 -2.64
C ILE A 79 -28.02 -0.49 -3.79
N LEU A 80 -29.10 0.22 -3.51
CA LEU A 80 -29.68 1.15 -4.47
C LEU A 80 -28.89 2.46 -4.45
N ASP A 81 -28.54 2.97 -5.64
CA ASP A 81 -27.98 4.31 -5.82
C ASP A 81 -29.15 5.31 -5.66
N THR A 82 -29.65 5.50 -4.44
CA THR A 82 -30.71 6.49 -4.19
C THR A 82 -30.12 7.87 -4.40
N ASP A 83 -30.73 8.66 -5.28
CA ASP A 83 -30.42 10.08 -5.41
C ASP A 83 -30.31 10.70 -4.00
N ASN A 84 -29.19 11.37 -3.72
CA ASN A 84 -28.95 12.16 -2.50
C ASN A 84 -29.88 13.39 -2.40
N SER A 85 -31.12 13.31 -2.89
CA SER A 85 -31.96 14.46 -3.25
C SER A 85 -33.11 14.77 -2.28
N SER A 86 -33.30 14.04 -1.18
CA SER A 86 -34.49 14.32 -0.34
C SER A 86 -34.36 14.02 1.16
N ASN A 87 -33.24 14.40 1.81
CA ASN A 87 -33.22 14.59 3.28
C ASN A 87 -32.13 15.55 3.79
N ASN A 88 -31.70 16.52 2.97
CA ASN A 88 -30.86 17.63 3.45
C ASN A 88 -31.75 18.82 3.88
N LEU A 89 -32.62 18.59 4.87
CA LEU A 89 -33.24 19.67 5.62
C LEU A 89 -32.44 19.89 6.91
N GLN A 90 -31.70 21.01 6.90
CA GLN A 90 -31.28 21.81 8.05
C GLN A 90 -30.90 21.06 9.34
N VAL A 91 -29.60 20.84 9.54
CA VAL A 91 -29.02 20.96 10.88
C VAL A 91 -27.94 22.04 10.82
N LYS A 92 -28.32 23.27 11.16
CA LYS A 92 -27.37 24.32 11.51
C LYS A 92 -26.78 23.96 12.88
N GLY A 93 -25.68 23.21 12.88
CA GLY A 93 -24.82 23.02 14.04
C GLY A 93 -23.43 23.54 13.71
N LYS A 94 -22.99 24.59 14.41
CA LYS A 94 -21.60 25.06 14.37
C LYS A 94 -20.72 23.98 14.99
N ASN A 95 -19.98 23.25 14.15
CA ASN A 95 -18.62 22.73 14.38
C ASN A 95 -18.18 21.92 13.14
N SER A 96 -17.29 22.52 12.36
CA SER A 96 -16.68 21.94 11.17
C SER A 96 -15.63 20.90 11.56
N ASN A 97 -15.93 19.61 11.35
CA ASN A 97 -15.02 18.52 10.92
C ASN A 97 -15.66 17.12 11.01
N GLU A 98 -16.98 16.98 10.87
CA GLU A 98 -17.60 15.66 10.69
C GLU A 98 -17.70 15.31 9.21
N THR A 99 -16.93 14.30 8.80
CA THR A 99 -17.02 13.66 7.49
C THR A 99 -18.47 13.29 7.18
N LEU A 100 -19.02 13.77 6.06
CA LEU A 100 -20.32 13.33 5.53
C LEU A 100 -20.33 11.79 5.46
N ASP A 101 -21.02 11.15 6.41
CA ASP A 101 -21.12 9.70 6.48
C ASP A 101 -22.03 9.21 5.34
N ASN A 102 -21.46 8.53 4.33
CA ASN A 102 -22.19 7.97 3.19
C ASN A 102 -23.07 6.79 3.65
N ARG A 103 -24.30 7.10 4.07
CA ARG A 103 -25.32 6.11 4.44
C ARG A 103 -26.08 5.67 3.19
N TYR A 104 -26.18 4.36 3.00
CA TYR A 104 -26.88 3.71 1.89
C TYR A 104 -28.01 2.83 2.43
N LYS A 105 -28.99 2.54 1.58
CA LYS A 105 -30.02 1.52 1.83
C LYS A 105 -29.84 0.35 0.88
N SER A 106 -29.87 -0.85 1.45
CA SER A 106 -29.98 -2.08 0.67
C SER A 106 -31.40 -2.27 0.12
N LEU A 107 -31.59 -3.22 -0.80
CA LEU A 107 -32.89 -3.48 -1.45
C LEU A 107 -33.95 -3.99 -0.45
N ASN A 108 -33.53 -4.59 0.67
CA ASN A 108 -34.40 -4.98 1.78
C ASN A 108 -34.54 -3.88 2.86
N ASN A 109 -34.12 -2.65 2.56
CA ASN A 109 -34.18 -1.46 3.42
C ASN A 109 -33.26 -1.42 4.64
N ASN A 110 -32.30 -2.35 4.79
CA ASN A 110 -31.30 -2.25 5.86
C ASN A 110 -30.33 -1.09 5.60
N GLN A 111 -30.06 -0.26 6.61
CA GLN A 111 -29.08 0.83 6.50
C GLN A 111 -27.63 0.31 6.56
N LEU A 112 -26.80 0.78 5.64
CA LEU A 112 -25.39 0.43 5.50
C LEU A 112 -24.56 1.72 5.48
N LEU A 113 -23.51 1.77 6.29
CA LEU A 113 -22.52 2.84 6.28
C LEU A 113 -21.25 2.38 5.55
N ILE A 114 -20.83 3.09 4.51
CA ILE A 114 -19.55 2.84 3.83
C ILE A 114 -18.52 3.87 4.29
N LYS A 115 -17.52 3.44 5.07
CA LYS A 115 -16.47 4.32 5.63
C LYS A 115 -15.13 3.61 5.70
N ASN A 116 -14.04 4.30 5.31
CA ASN A 116 -12.65 3.83 5.42
C ASN A 116 -12.43 2.40 4.88
N ASN A 117 -12.91 2.12 3.66
CA ASN A 117 -12.88 0.79 3.02
C ASN A 117 -13.62 -0.32 3.79
N ASN A 118 -14.57 0.03 4.66
CA ASN A 118 -15.43 -0.92 5.34
C ASN A 118 -16.90 -0.61 5.10
N ILE A 119 -17.72 -1.65 5.11
CA ILE A 119 -19.18 -1.58 5.13
C ILE A 119 -19.64 -1.98 6.53
N ILE A 120 -20.45 -1.13 7.14
CA ILE A 120 -20.95 -1.30 8.51
C ILE A 120 -22.48 -1.30 8.45
N PRO A 121 -23.13 -2.45 8.64
CA PRO A 121 -24.58 -2.48 8.77
C PRO A 121 -25.03 -1.87 10.09
N LEU A 122 -26.11 -1.09 10.05
CA LEU A 122 -26.63 -0.36 11.21
C LEU A 122 -27.83 -1.06 11.86
N ASP A 123 -28.65 -1.78 11.07
CA ASP A 123 -29.98 -2.25 11.48
C ASP A 123 -30.12 -3.80 11.55
N PHE A 124 -29.03 -4.57 11.53
CA PHE A 124 -29.15 -6.02 11.75
C PHE A 124 -29.50 -6.28 13.23
N ASN A 125 -30.77 -6.55 13.48
CA ASN A 125 -31.32 -6.84 14.81
C ASN A 125 -30.48 -7.88 15.57
N ASN A 126 -30.14 -7.54 16.82
CA ASN A 126 -29.72 -8.45 17.91
C ASN A 126 -28.48 -9.33 17.71
N SER A 127 -27.30 -8.75 17.45
CA SER A 127 -26.06 -9.40 17.91
C SER A 127 -25.04 -8.38 18.45
N THR A 128 -24.38 -8.75 19.54
CA THR A 128 -23.60 -7.91 20.46
C THR A 128 -22.27 -7.39 19.91
N GLN A 129 -22.01 -7.44 18.61
CA GLN A 129 -20.87 -6.77 17.96
C GLN A 129 -21.26 -6.30 16.55
N LYS A 130 -21.21 -4.99 16.29
CA LYS A 130 -21.36 -4.41 14.93
C LYS A 130 -20.21 -4.90 14.05
N LYS A 131 -20.38 -6.05 13.40
CA LYS A 131 -19.38 -6.67 12.52
C LYS A 131 -19.13 -5.74 11.31
N LYS A 132 -17.87 -5.34 11.14
CA LYS A 132 -17.43 -4.51 10.01
C LYS A 132 -16.97 -5.43 8.89
N TYR A 133 -17.41 -5.18 7.66
CA TYR A 133 -17.04 -5.94 6.48
C TYR A 133 -16.03 -5.16 5.66
N LYS A 134 -14.85 -5.73 5.41
CA LYS A 134 -13.78 -5.05 4.69
C LYS A 134 -14.01 -5.14 3.18
N ILE A 135 -13.89 -4.00 2.49
CA ILE A 135 -13.92 -3.95 1.03
C ILE A 135 -12.56 -4.41 0.49
N ILE A 136 -12.55 -5.55 -0.18
CA ILE A 136 -11.37 -6.15 -0.80
C ILE A 136 -11.02 -5.46 -2.12
N ASP A 137 -12.02 -5.19 -2.95
CA ASP A 137 -11.87 -4.61 -4.29
C ASP A 137 -13.19 -4.00 -4.77
N ILE A 138 -13.12 -3.09 -5.76
CA ILE A 138 -14.30 -2.52 -6.42
C ILE A 138 -14.06 -2.53 -7.93
N LYS A 139 -15.01 -3.06 -8.69
CA LYS A 139 -14.95 -3.14 -10.15
C LYS A 139 -16.23 -2.58 -10.78
N ILE A 140 -16.10 -2.02 -11.98
CA ILE A 140 -17.26 -1.76 -12.85
C ILE A 140 -17.48 -2.98 -13.74
N LEU A 141 -18.68 -3.53 -13.71
CA LEU A 141 -19.15 -4.59 -14.58
C LEU A 141 -19.99 -4.00 -15.73
N PRO A 142 -19.53 -4.09 -16.97
CA PRO A 142 -20.33 -3.84 -18.16
C PRO A 142 -21.57 -4.74 -18.18
N ASN A 143 -22.73 -4.15 -18.41
CA ASN A 143 -23.97 -4.90 -18.56
C ASN A 143 -23.93 -5.68 -19.89
N PHE A 144 -24.09 -6.99 -19.80
CA PHE A 144 -24.07 -7.91 -20.93
C PHE A 144 -25.40 -8.65 -21.12
N ASN A 145 -26.40 -8.39 -20.27
CA ASN A 145 -27.71 -8.97 -20.36
C ASN A 145 -28.75 -7.96 -20.85
N GLU A 146 -29.89 -8.48 -21.30
CA GLU A 146 -30.97 -7.69 -21.90
C GLU A 146 -32.12 -7.42 -20.91
N TYR A 147 -32.13 -8.11 -19.77
CA TYR A 147 -33.22 -8.02 -18.78
C TYR A 147 -33.01 -6.92 -17.74
N LEU A 148 -31.78 -6.41 -17.56
CA LEU A 148 -31.50 -5.21 -16.77
C LEU A 148 -31.28 -4.03 -17.71
N SER A 149 -32.10 -2.98 -17.58
CA SER A 149 -32.02 -1.76 -18.41
C SER A 149 -31.78 -0.50 -17.58
N GLY A 150 -31.46 -0.64 -16.29
CA GLY A 150 -31.24 0.49 -15.39
C GLY A 150 -29.88 1.17 -15.52
N SER A 151 -28.87 0.45 -16.04
CA SER A 151 -27.54 1.00 -16.32
C SER A 151 -26.80 0.14 -17.34
N GLU A 152 -25.92 0.76 -18.13
CA GLU A 152 -24.96 0.05 -18.99
C GLU A 152 -23.80 -0.56 -18.20
N LYS A 153 -23.53 -0.05 -17.00
CA LYS A 153 -22.38 -0.41 -16.17
C LYS A 153 -22.82 -0.45 -14.70
N TYR A 154 -22.58 -1.57 -14.02
CA TYR A 154 -22.94 -1.78 -12.62
C TYR A 154 -21.69 -1.84 -11.73
N THR A 155 -21.77 -1.29 -10.52
CA THR A 155 -20.64 -1.34 -9.57
C THR A 155 -20.68 -2.64 -8.77
N ILE A 156 -19.56 -3.37 -8.73
CA ILE A 156 -19.38 -4.58 -7.93
C ILE A 156 -18.39 -4.29 -6.80
N ILE A 157 -18.82 -4.48 -5.56
CA ILE A 157 -18.03 -4.24 -4.35
C ILE A 157 -17.71 -5.60 -3.71
N TYR A 158 -16.46 -6.03 -3.77
CA TYR A 158 -16.04 -7.30 -3.18
C TYR A 158 -15.77 -7.13 -1.68
N THR A 159 -16.35 -7.98 -0.84
CA THR A 159 -16.15 -7.98 0.62
C THR A 159 -15.40 -9.21 1.10
N ASP A 160 -14.90 -9.17 2.33
CA ASP A 160 -14.25 -10.29 3.02
C ASP A 160 -15.22 -11.35 3.53
N TYR A 161 -16.48 -10.99 3.78
CA TYR A 161 -17.52 -11.92 4.25
C TYR A 161 -18.92 -11.56 3.71
N PRO A 162 -19.86 -12.54 3.65
CA PRO A 162 -21.27 -12.29 3.38
C PRO A 162 -21.98 -11.68 4.58
N PHE A 163 -23.09 -10.96 4.34
CA PHE A 163 -23.93 -10.35 5.38
C PHE A 163 -24.82 -11.36 6.12
N SER A 164 -24.21 -12.32 6.83
CA SER A 164 -24.89 -13.26 7.72
C SER A 164 -24.15 -13.39 9.06
N ASN A 165 -24.83 -13.87 10.09
CA ASN A 165 -24.26 -13.91 11.45
C ASN A 165 -23.46 -15.20 11.73
N SER A 166 -23.70 -16.28 10.97
CA SER A 166 -23.02 -17.56 11.17
C SER A 166 -22.95 -18.38 9.86
N TRP A 167 -21.83 -19.09 9.66
CA TRP A 167 -21.65 -20.02 8.54
C TRP A 167 -20.69 -21.14 8.96
N LEU A 168 -20.99 -22.37 8.51
CA LEU A 168 -20.16 -23.55 8.74
C LEU A 168 -19.58 -24.05 7.42
N PRO A 169 -18.35 -24.57 7.39
CA PRO A 169 -17.82 -25.25 6.20
C PRO A 169 -18.75 -26.41 5.80
N LYS A 170 -18.77 -26.77 4.52
CA LYS A 170 -19.36 -28.03 4.06
C LYS A 170 -18.61 -29.21 4.68
N ILE A 171 -19.33 -30.29 4.97
CA ILE A 171 -18.79 -31.52 5.58
C ILE A 171 -17.56 -32.04 4.83
N GLU A 172 -17.60 -32.01 3.50
CA GLU A 172 -16.50 -32.40 2.61
C GLU A 172 -15.20 -31.64 2.91
N ILE A 173 -15.32 -30.39 3.35
CA ILE A 173 -14.20 -29.46 3.59
C ILE A 173 -13.86 -29.38 5.07
N GLU A 174 -14.79 -29.70 5.96
CA GLU A 174 -14.50 -29.94 7.37
C GLU A 174 -13.36 -30.95 7.53
N SER A 175 -13.24 -31.96 6.66
CA SER A 175 -12.11 -32.91 6.63
C SER A 175 -10.73 -32.22 6.52
N PHE A 176 -10.58 -31.19 5.70
CA PHE A 176 -9.35 -30.39 5.59
C PHE A 176 -9.07 -29.59 6.86
N TYR A 177 -10.11 -29.13 7.57
CA TYR A 177 -9.97 -28.35 8.81
C TYR A 177 -9.83 -29.22 10.07
N ILE A 178 -10.42 -30.41 10.10
CA ILE A 178 -10.26 -31.43 11.16
C ILE A 178 -8.78 -31.83 11.21
N SER A 179 -8.14 -31.96 10.05
CA SER A 179 -6.71 -32.20 9.94
C SER A 179 -5.84 -31.12 10.62
N LYS A 180 -6.31 -29.87 10.59
CA LYS A 180 -5.66 -28.74 11.27
C LYS A 180 -5.96 -28.73 12.76
N LYS A 181 -7.16 -29.15 13.19
CA LYS A 181 -7.49 -29.35 14.61
C LYS A 181 -6.75 -30.54 15.21
N GLU A 182 -6.54 -31.63 14.49
CA GLU A 182 -5.72 -32.76 14.97
C GLU A 182 -4.23 -32.41 14.95
N SER A 183 -3.72 -31.71 13.93
CA SER A 183 -2.33 -31.22 13.96
C SER A 183 -2.11 -30.08 14.97
N ASN A 184 -3.14 -29.27 15.26
CA ASN A 184 -3.14 -28.29 16.34
C ASN A 184 -3.51 -28.90 17.69
N ASN A 185 -4.08 -30.10 17.77
CA ASN A 185 -4.28 -30.85 19.01
C ASN A 185 -3.12 -31.80 19.27
N ILE A 186 -2.32 -32.15 18.27
CA ILE A 186 -1.03 -32.84 18.41
C ILE A 186 0.05 -31.81 18.66
N LYS A 187 0.00 -30.63 18.01
CA LYS A 187 0.78 -29.47 18.44
C LYS A 187 0.24 -28.88 19.72
N ALA A 188 -1.05 -28.87 20.03
CA ALA A 188 -1.51 -28.50 21.36
C ALA A 188 -1.28 -29.63 22.35
N ALA A 189 -1.15 -30.91 22.01
CA ALA A 189 -0.71 -31.94 22.95
C ALA A 189 0.82 -31.96 23.14
N GLN A 190 1.58 -31.48 22.15
CA GLN A 190 3.04 -31.29 22.23
C GLN A 190 3.45 -29.86 22.66
N ILE A 191 2.52 -28.89 22.64
CA ILE A 191 2.61 -27.52 23.20
C ILE A 191 1.75 -27.40 24.47
N THR A 192 0.99 -28.45 24.82
CA THR A 192 0.53 -28.77 26.18
C THR A 192 1.35 -29.93 26.73
N ASN A 193 2.69 -29.86 26.57
CA ASN A 193 3.41 -29.68 27.82
C ASN A 193 2.93 -28.34 28.33
N HIS A 194 1.90 -28.38 29.17
CA HIS A 194 1.47 -27.22 29.93
C HIS A 194 2.77 -26.63 30.48
N LYS A 195 3.22 -25.52 29.88
CA LYS A 195 3.49 -24.35 30.69
C LYS A 195 2.22 -24.23 31.51
N SER A 196 2.24 -24.84 32.69
CA SER A 196 1.62 -24.23 33.84
C SER A 196 1.86 -22.73 33.68
N PRO A 197 0.85 -21.86 33.85
CA PRO A 197 1.13 -20.43 33.96
C PRO A 197 2.41 -20.33 34.77
N LEU A 198 3.48 -19.78 34.15
CA LEU A 198 4.80 -19.76 34.78
C LEU A 198 4.54 -19.32 36.22
N SER A 199 5.14 -19.96 37.22
CA SER A 199 4.93 -19.60 38.62
C SER A 199 4.98 -18.07 38.85
N GLN A 200 5.72 -17.36 37.99
CA GLN A 200 5.73 -15.90 37.83
C GLN A 200 4.38 -15.24 37.44
N ASP A 201 3.60 -15.75 36.48
CA ASP A 201 2.31 -15.17 36.05
C ASP A 201 1.22 -15.29 37.14
N LEU A 202 1.20 -16.40 37.89
CA LEU A 202 0.30 -16.52 39.05
C LEU A 202 0.74 -15.62 40.20
N ALA A 203 2.03 -15.60 40.53
CA ALA A 203 2.60 -14.76 41.58
C ALA A 203 2.42 -13.26 41.29
N GLN A 204 2.53 -12.84 40.02
CA GLN A 204 2.31 -11.44 39.64
C GLN A 204 0.84 -11.06 39.72
N LYS A 205 -0.08 -11.97 39.36
CA LYS A 205 -1.53 -11.78 39.50
C LYS A 205 -1.99 -11.73 40.96
N THR A 206 -1.39 -12.53 41.85
CA THR A 206 -1.67 -12.48 43.30
C THR A 206 -1.14 -11.17 43.90
N LYS A 207 0.09 -10.75 43.55
CA LYS A 207 0.67 -9.45 43.97
C LYS A 207 -0.19 -8.26 43.54
N SER A 208 -0.66 -8.23 42.29
CA SER A 208 -1.53 -7.14 41.80
C SER A 208 -2.89 -7.11 42.49
N SER A 209 -3.45 -8.29 42.80
CA SER A 209 -4.73 -8.41 43.50
C SER A 209 -4.62 -7.93 44.95
N PHE A 210 -3.53 -8.28 45.65
CA PHE A 210 -3.23 -7.81 47.00
C PHE A 210 -3.06 -6.28 47.05
N ARG A 211 -2.29 -5.69 46.13
CA ARG A 211 -2.13 -4.23 46.02
C ARG A 211 -3.45 -3.52 45.70
N HIS A 212 -4.30 -4.11 44.86
CA HIS A 212 -5.60 -3.55 44.54
C HIS A 212 -6.52 -3.48 45.77
N ILE A 213 -6.52 -4.53 46.59
CA ILE A 213 -7.29 -4.58 47.85
C ILE A 213 -6.81 -3.50 48.82
N ILE A 214 -5.49 -3.35 49.01
CA ILE A 214 -4.94 -2.30 49.88
C ILE A 214 -5.32 -0.89 49.37
N ASN A 215 -5.28 -0.65 48.06
CA ASN A 215 -5.64 0.65 47.48
C ASN A 215 -7.14 0.99 47.60
N ILE A 216 -8.02 -0.01 47.59
CA ILE A 216 -9.46 0.18 47.79
C ILE A 216 -9.75 0.50 49.26
N HIS A 217 -9.09 -0.19 50.19
CA HIS A 217 -9.31 -0.04 51.63
C HIS A 217 -8.33 0.97 52.26
N LYS A 218 -8.69 2.26 52.17
CA LYS A 218 -7.87 3.39 52.67
C LYS A 218 -7.41 3.28 54.13
N GLU A 219 -8.15 2.55 54.98
CA GLU A 219 -7.78 2.32 56.38
C GLU A 219 -6.42 1.61 56.53
N TRP A 220 -6.11 0.65 55.64
CA TRP A 220 -4.83 -0.04 55.64
C TRP A 220 -3.67 0.83 55.17
N ASN A 221 -3.91 1.71 54.19
CA ASN A 221 -2.93 2.71 53.78
C ASN A 221 -2.58 3.66 54.95
N ASN A 222 -3.59 4.14 55.69
CA ASN A 222 -3.36 5.00 56.85
C ASN A 222 -2.54 4.30 57.95
N ILE A 223 -2.80 3.01 58.19
CA ILE A 223 -2.02 2.19 59.14
C ILE A 223 -0.57 2.06 58.68
N PHE A 224 -0.35 1.74 57.41
CA PHE A 224 1.01 1.62 56.85
C PHE A 224 1.76 2.94 56.82
N ASP A 225 1.11 4.05 56.48
CA ASP A 225 1.69 5.39 56.55
C ASP A 225 2.12 5.74 57.98
N SER A 226 1.32 5.35 58.99
CA SER A 226 1.69 5.53 60.40
C SER A 226 2.94 4.73 60.78
N TYR A 227 3.09 3.51 60.26
CA TYR A 227 4.28 2.69 60.45
C TYR A 227 5.50 3.26 59.72
N ILE A 228 5.33 3.84 58.53
CA ILE A 228 6.42 4.52 57.79
C ILE A 228 6.93 5.72 58.59
N ILE A 229 6.02 6.54 59.13
CA ILE A 229 6.38 7.73 59.91
C ILE A 229 7.12 7.33 61.20
N ASP A 230 6.61 6.34 61.93
CA ASP A 230 7.27 5.82 63.13
C ASP A 230 8.66 5.26 62.81
N PHE A 231 8.79 4.49 61.73
CA PHE A 231 10.06 3.92 61.28
C PHE A 231 11.08 4.99 60.88
N LYS A 232 10.65 6.09 60.22
CA LYS A 232 11.53 7.20 59.85
C LYS A 232 12.10 7.96 61.06
N ASN A 233 11.28 8.16 62.09
CA ASN A 233 11.63 8.97 63.25
C ASN A 233 12.45 8.24 64.31
N LYS A 234 12.49 6.90 64.25
CA LYS A 234 13.21 6.07 65.22
C LYS A 234 14.69 5.97 64.87
N GLN A 235 15.59 6.25 65.82
CA GLN A 235 17.02 6.01 65.64
C GLN A 235 17.33 4.51 65.75
N LEU A 236 17.77 3.92 64.65
CA LEU A 236 18.08 2.48 64.54
C LEU A 236 19.53 2.34 64.07
N ASN A 237 20.30 1.49 64.74
CA ASN A 237 21.62 1.07 64.27
C ASN A 237 21.47 -0.08 63.24
N LEU A 238 22.51 -0.34 62.45
CA LEU A 238 22.50 -1.37 61.39
C LEU A 238 21.99 -2.74 61.90
N THR A 239 22.51 -3.25 63.02
CA THR A 239 22.08 -4.54 63.58
C THR A 239 20.60 -4.59 64.01
N SER A 240 20.05 -3.46 64.46
CA SER A 240 18.66 -3.36 64.92
C SER A 240 17.65 -3.06 63.79
N LEU A 241 18.12 -2.60 62.63
CA LEU A 241 17.28 -2.11 61.53
C LEU A 241 16.46 -3.23 60.84
N PRO A 242 17.05 -4.37 60.40
CA PRO A 242 16.30 -5.47 59.81
C PRO A 242 15.35 -6.14 60.82
N ILE A 243 15.78 -6.24 62.09
CA ILE A 243 14.98 -6.80 63.19
C ILE A 243 13.71 -5.98 63.37
N TYR A 244 13.85 -4.65 63.47
CA TYR A 244 12.69 -3.77 63.64
C TYR A 244 11.76 -3.75 62.43
N PHE A 245 12.30 -3.85 61.21
CA PHE A 245 11.48 -3.99 60.01
C PHE A 245 10.64 -5.28 60.03
N ARG A 246 11.25 -6.42 60.41
CA ARG A 246 10.52 -7.70 60.57
C ARG A 246 9.45 -7.61 61.66
N GLU A 247 9.71 -6.94 62.77
CA GLU A 247 8.68 -6.70 63.80
C GLU A 247 7.46 -5.92 63.27
N ILE A 248 7.66 -4.96 62.35
CA ILE A 248 6.56 -4.23 61.70
C ILE A 248 5.78 -5.15 60.76
N VAL A 249 6.48 -5.99 59.98
CA VAL A 249 5.85 -7.00 59.12
C VAL A 249 5.03 -7.98 59.95
N ASP A 250 5.56 -8.45 61.08
CA ASP A 250 4.85 -9.33 62.01
C ASP A 250 3.60 -8.66 62.61
N LYS A 251 3.71 -7.40 63.05
CA LYS A 251 2.56 -6.62 63.54
C LYS A 251 1.48 -6.45 62.46
N ALA A 252 1.88 -6.22 61.21
CA ALA A 252 0.95 -6.12 60.09
C ALA A 252 0.29 -7.47 59.78
N TYR A 253 1.07 -8.56 59.76
CA TYR A 253 0.57 -9.92 59.52
C TYR A 253 -0.41 -10.37 60.59
N GLN A 254 -0.13 -10.13 61.88
CA GLN A 254 -1.04 -10.50 62.98
C GLN A 254 -2.38 -9.76 62.89
N LYS A 255 -2.38 -8.50 62.42
CA LYS A 255 -3.61 -7.73 62.18
C LYS A 255 -4.38 -8.21 60.94
N MET A 256 -3.69 -8.59 59.87
CA MET A 256 -4.32 -8.97 58.59
C MET A 256 -4.74 -10.44 58.52
N LYS A 257 -4.13 -11.33 59.32
CA LYS A 257 -4.33 -12.79 59.22
C LYS A 257 -5.78 -13.22 59.47
N PHE A 258 -6.55 -12.49 60.28
CA PHE A 258 -7.91 -12.88 60.65
C PHE A 258 -9.01 -12.08 59.91
N GLU A 259 -8.62 -11.21 58.97
CA GLU A 259 -9.52 -10.34 58.23
C GLU A 259 -10.11 -11.05 57.00
N GLU A 260 -11.43 -10.98 56.81
CA GLU A 260 -12.14 -11.69 55.74
C GLU A 260 -11.61 -11.37 54.34
N ILE A 261 -11.12 -10.13 54.15
CA ILE A 261 -10.64 -9.60 52.88
C ILE A 261 -9.32 -10.24 52.42
N PHE A 262 -8.53 -10.79 53.35
CA PHE A 262 -7.20 -11.37 53.07
C PHE A 262 -7.16 -12.91 53.16
N LEU A 263 -8.28 -13.57 53.49
CA LEU A 263 -8.36 -15.04 53.60
C LEU A 263 -7.93 -15.75 52.31
N SER A 264 -8.13 -15.13 51.15
CA SER A 264 -7.75 -15.68 49.84
C SER A 264 -6.23 -15.80 49.61
N PHE A 265 -5.40 -15.16 50.45
CA PHE A 265 -3.95 -15.16 50.35
C PHE A 265 -3.24 -15.95 51.45
N HIS A 266 -3.96 -16.64 52.34
CA HIS A 266 -3.40 -17.21 53.59
C HIS A 266 -2.06 -17.94 53.48
N ASN A 267 -1.83 -18.69 52.40
CA ASN A 267 -0.61 -19.47 52.21
C ASN A 267 0.62 -18.62 51.87
N ASP A 268 0.45 -17.38 51.38
CA ASP A 268 1.54 -16.50 50.92
C ASP A 268 1.41 -15.05 51.47
N LEU A 269 0.46 -14.82 52.38
CA LEU A 269 0.10 -13.50 52.92
C LEU A 269 1.30 -12.80 53.58
N TYR A 270 2.13 -13.54 54.31
CA TYR A 270 3.31 -12.98 54.97
C TYR A 270 4.31 -12.40 53.96
N ASN A 271 4.61 -13.15 52.89
CA ASN A 271 5.53 -12.70 51.84
C ASN A 271 4.97 -11.51 51.05
N LEU A 272 3.66 -11.50 50.78
CA LEU A 272 2.99 -10.39 50.11
C LEU A 272 3.01 -9.10 50.96
N ILE A 273 2.83 -9.21 52.27
CA ILE A 273 2.96 -8.08 53.21
C ILE A 273 4.42 -7.60 53.26
N PHE A 274 5.37 -8.53 53.38
CA PHE A 274 6.79 -8.22 53.42
C PHE A 274 7.22 -7.44 52.18
N GLU A 275 6.95 -7.94 50.98
CA GLU A 275 7.33 -7.28 49.71
C GLU A 275 6.66 -5.90 49.53
N TYR A 276 5.40 -5.78 49.95
CA TYR A 276 4.66 -4.51 49.87
C TYR A 276 5.22 -3.46 50.83
N LEU A 277 5.51 -3.85 52.07
CA LEU A 277 6.12 -2.98 53.08
C LEU A 277 7.57 -2.65 52.72
N GLU A 278 8.33 -3.61 52.22
CA GLU A 278 9.71 -3.40 51.78
C GLU A 278 9.75 -2.33 50.67
N SER A 279 8.90 -2.48 49.65
CA SER A 279 8.81 -1.52 48.54
C SER A 279 8.39 -0.12 48.99
N SER A 280 7.49 -0.01 49.97
CA SER A 280 7.00 1.28 50.48
C SER A 280 7.94 1.93 51.48
N PHE A 281 8.69 1.14 52.26
CA PHE A 281 9.67 1.60 53.23
C PHE A 281 11.05 1.80 52.63
N TYR A 282 11.29 1.39 51.37
CA TYR A 282 12.60 1.40 50.72
C TYR A 282 13.40 2.68 50.96
N ASN A 283 12.82 3.86 50.70
CA ASN A 283 13.50 5.14 50.91
C ASN A 283 13.91 5.34 52.37
N SER A 284 13.02 5.00 53.31
CA SER A 284 13.28 5.12 54.75
C SER A 284 14.34 4.13 55.23
N ILE A 285 14.33 2.90 54.68
CA ILE A 285 15.35 1.87 54.94
C ILE A 285 16.70 2.35 54.40
N TRP A 286 16.72 2.86 53.17
CA TRP A 286 17.91 3.38 52.51
C TRP A 286 18.51 4.56 53.27
N ASP A 287 17.69 5.52 53.71
CA ASP A 287 18.13 6.67 54.52
C ASP A 287 18.74 6.24 55.87
N HIS A 288 18.24 5.15 56.47
CA HIS A 288 18.83 4.59 57.70
C HIS A 288 20.14 3.85 57.44
N ILE A 289 20.26 3.14 56.32
CA ILE A 289 21.53 2.50 55.92
C ILE A 289 22.58 3.58 55.66
N ASP A 290 22.22 4.60 54.88
CA ASP A 290 23.14 5.67 54.48
C ASP A 290 23.64 6.51 55.67
N ARG A 291 22.75 6.87 56.61
CA ARG A 291 23.13 7.62 57.81
C ARG A 291 24.09 6.86 58.75
N ASN A 292 23.98 5.53 58.81
CA ASN A 292 24.78 4.71 59.71
C ASN A 292 26.07 4.17 59.07
N MET A 293 26.14 4.10 57.74
CA MET A 293 27.33 3.72 56.97
C MET A 293 28.18 4.97 56.69
N ILE A 294 28.84 5.52 57.71
CA ILE A 294 29.62 6.77 57.59
C ILE A 294 30.97 6.57 56.88
N ASP A 295 31.47 5.33 56.77
CA ASP A 295 32.69 4.98 56.00
C ASP A 295 32.41 4.84 54.49
N ASN A 296 31.86 5.89 53.89
CA ASN A 296 31.98 6.13 52.46
C ASN A 296 33.38 6.70 52.18
N GLN A 297 34.43 5.91 52.43
CA GLN A 297 35.63 6.08 51.61
C GLN A 297 35.16 5.85 50.18
N PHE A 298 35.05 6.92 49.40
CA PHE A 298 34.76 6.87 47.98
C PHE A 298 35.63 5.76 47.38
N LEU A 299 35.03 4.64 47.01
CA LEU A 299 35.72 3.68 46.15
C LEU A 299 35.88 4.46 44.84
N HIS A 300 37.04 5.10 44.65
CA HIS A 300 37.33 5.94 43.50
C HIS A 300 37.42 5.06 42.24
N THR A 301 36.27 4.64 41.71
CA THR A 301 36.19 3.92 40.44
C THR A 301 36.60 4.81 39.27
N GLU A 302 36.52 6.14 39.43
CA GLU A 302 36.90 7.15 38.44
C GLU A 302 38.36 7.04 37.97
N MET A 303 39.27 6.59 38.84
CA MET A 303 40.69 6.41 38.48
C MET A 303 40.93 5.20 37.55
N MET A 304 39.93 4.34 37.40
CA MET A 304 39.97 3.10 36.62
C MET A 304 39.09 3.15 35.36
N ASP A 305 38.63 4.34 34.96
CA ASP A 305 37.82 4.56 33.75
C ASP A 305 38.54 4.10 32.45
N PHE A 306 39.87 3.99 32.48
CA PHE A 306 40.71 3.56 31.35
C PHE A 306 41.32 2.16 31.55
N LEU A 307 40.70 1.35 32.39
CA LEU A 307 41.08 -0.04 32.61
C LEU A 307 40.54 -0.92 31.46
N SER A 308 41.43 -1.72 30.90
CA SER A 308 41.10 -2.69 29.85
C SER A 308 41.39 -4.12 30.29
N ILE A 309 40.87 -5.10 29.54
CA ILE A 309 40.90 -6.52 29.90
C ILE A 309 42.35 -7.04 29.89
N ASP A 310 43.22 -6.51 29.03
CA ASP A 310 44.64 -6.87 28.95
C ASP A 310 45.44 -6.55 30.23
N GLN A 311 44.89 -5.67 31.07
CA GLN A 311 45.50 -5.22 32.32
C GLN A 311 44.98 -5.98 33.55
N LEU A 312 44.02 -6.89 33.34
CA LEU A 312 43.55 -7.84 34.35
C LEU A 312 44.40 -9.11 34.30
N GLU A 313 44.61 -9.75 35.45
CA GLU A 313 45.33 -11.03 35.56
C GLU A 313 44.44 -12.18 35.04
N LEU A 314 44.22 -12.21 33.71
CA LEU A 314 43.39 -13.19 33.02
C LEU A 314 44.25 -14.03 32.07
N GLU A 315 43.98 -15.33 31.96
CA GLU A 315 44.69 -16.24 31.03
C GLU A 315 44.34 -16.01 29.54
N LEU A 316 43.56 -14.96 29.23
CA LEU A 316 43.11 -14.62 27.88
C LEU A 316 44.25 -14.14 26.96
N TYR A 317 45.25 -13.46 27.51
CA TYR A 317 46.38 -12.89 26.76
C TYR A 317 47.63 -13.75 26.94
N ASN A 318 47.59 -14.99 26.45
CA ASN A 318 48.72 -15.90 26.55
C ASN A 318 49.89 -15.44 25.64
N GLN A 319 51.15 -15.59 26.08
CA GLN A 319 52.33 -15.10 25.34
C GLN A 319 52.65 -15.93 24.08
N ASN A 320 52.03 -17.11 23.94
CA ASN A 320 52.17 -17.94 22.74
C ASN A 320 51.14 -17.54 21.68
N PHE A 321 51.58 -16.92 20.59
CA PHE A 321 50.74 -16.51 19.45
C PHE A 321 49.85 -17.63 18.90
N GLN A 322 50.30 -18.89 18.93
CA GLN A 322 49.49 -20.04 18.48
C GLN A 322 48.24 -20.31 19.34
N LYS A 323 48.17 -19.73 20.55
CA LYS A 323 47.06 -19.93 21.50
C LYS A 323 46.24 -18.65 21.74
N PHE A 324 46.74 -17.48 21.35
CA PHE A 324 46.03 -16.22 21.50
C PHE A 324 45.05 -16.02 20.33
N ASN A 325 43.84 -15.55 20.63
CA ASN A 325 42.83 -15.23 19.63
C ASN A 325 42.00 -14.03 20.09
N LEU A 326 42.07 -12.93 19.34
CA LEU A 326 41.35 -11.68 19.66
C LEU A 326 39.83 -11.87 19.76
N VAL A 327 39.25 -12.82 19.03
CA VAL A 327 37.82 -13.16 19.09
C VAL A 327 37.38 -13.54 20.51
N ASN A 328 38.24 -14.20 21.28
CA ASN A 328 37.91 -14.56 22.67
C ASN A 328 37.86 -13.34 23.58
N VAL A 329 38.73 -12.35 23.35
CA VAL A 329 38.70 -11.07 24.07
C VAL A 329 37.39 -10.33 23.78
N ILE A 330 37.01 -10.21 22.51
CA ILE A 330 35.78 -9.51 22.09
C ILE A 330 34.53 -10.12 22.71
N LYS A 331 34.46 -11.46 22.81
CA LYS A 331 33.34 -12.14 23.50
C LYS A 331 33.27 -11.73 24.97
N VAL A 332 34.40 -11.72 25.67
CA VAL A 332 34.44 -11.29 27.06
C VAL A 332 34.06 -9.81 27.18
N GLU A 333 34.48 -8.95 26.26
CA GLU A 333 34.06 -7.54 26.21
C GLU A 333 32.53 -7.39 26.08
N ARG A 334 31.89 -8.18 25.20
CA ARG A 334 30.42 -8.22 25.07
C ARG A 334 29.74 -8.67 26.36
N CYS A 335 30.22 -9.75 26.98
CA CYS A 335 29.70 -10.25 28.24
C CYS A 335 29.81 -9.21 29.37
N VAL A 336 30.98 -8.55 29.47
CA VAL A 336 31.23 -7.49 30.45
C VAL A 336 30.28 -6.30 30.21
N LYS A 337 30.04 -5.91 28.95
CA LYS A 337 29.10 -4.82 28.64
C LYS A 337 27.67 -5.18 29.04
N ASP A 338 27.20 -6.37 28.69
CA ASP A 338 25.85 -6.83 28.99
C ASP A 338 25.62 -6.97 30.51
N ALA A 339 26.63 -7.45 31.23
CA ALA A 339 26.64 -7.52 32.69
C ALA A 339 26.68 -6.13 33.33
N THR A 340 27.47 -5.20 32.78
CA THR A 340 27.53 -3.79 33.21
C THR A 340 26.16 -3.11 33.09
N ASP A 341 25.50 -3.25 31.94
CA ASP A 341 24.19 -2.67 31.70
C ASP A 341 23.09 -3.31 32.57
N GLN A 342 23.23 -4.60 32.91
CA GLN A 342 22.33 -5.25 33.85
C GLN A 342 22.56 -4.74 35.27
N PHE A 343 23.81 -4.74 35.74
CA PHE A 343 24.16 -4.35 37.11
C PHE A 343 23.81 -2.89 37.39
N LYS A 344 23.94 -1.98 36.41
CA LYS A 344 23.50 -0.57 36.52
C LYS A 344 22.05 -0.41 36.98
N LYS A 345 21.16 -1.36 36.66
CA LYS A 345 19.74 -1.32 37.07
C LYS A 345 19.54 -1.45 38.58
N ILE A 346 20.55 -1.85 39.34
CA ILE A 346 20.46 -2.02 40.80
C ILE A 346 20.16 -0.70 41.51
N ILE A 347 20.46 0.45 40.89
CA ILE A 347 20.18 1.80 41.39
C ILE A 347 18.67 2.03 41.52
N ASP A 348 17.89 1.62 40.52
CA ASP A 348 16.45 1.90 40.43
C ASP A 348 15.56 0.87 41.16
N SER A 349 16.14 -0.28 41.53
CA SER A 349 15.44 -1.37 42.20
C SER A 349 15.08 -1.04 43.66
N LYS A 350 13.86 -1.39 44.08
CA LYS A 350 13.29 -1.00 45.38
C LYS A 350 12.95 -2.17 46.31
N SER A 351 13.30 -3.38 45.89
CA SER A 351 13.08 -4.59 46.68
C SER A 351 14.29 -5.50 46.65
N HIS A 352 14.43 -6.34 47.67
CA HIS A 352 15.48 -7.35 47.77
C HIS A 352 15.40 -8.33 46.59
N SER A 353 14.20 -8.80 46.23
CA SER A 353 14.01 -9.71 45.10
C SER A 353 14.51 -9.13 43.76
N GLU A 354 14.19 -7.86 43.47
CA GLU A 354 14.66 -7.20 42.24
C GLU A 354 16.19 -7.04 42.23
N LYS A 355 16.78 -6.61 43.35
CA LYS A 355 18.25 -6.47 43.49
C LYS A 355 18.95 -7.83 43.33
N CYS A 356 18.39 -8.89 43.91
CA CYS A 356 18.90 -10.25 43.79
C CYS A 356 18.89 -10.74 42.34
N GLN A 357 17.77 -10.56 41.62
CA GLN A 357 17.68 -10.90 40.20
C GLN A 357 18.69 -10.12 39.37
N ILE A 358 18.82 -8.82 39.59
CA ILE A 358 19.79 -7.99 38.87
C ILE A 358 21.22 -8.50 39.05
N LEU A 359 21.61 -8.85 40.29
CA LEU A 359 22.94 -9.38 40.59
C LEU A 359 23.16 -10.76 39.94
N ILE A 360 22.20 -11.67 40.06
CA ILE A 360 22.28 -13.01 39.45
C ILE A 360 22.36 -12.89 37.93
N ASP A 361 21.48 -12.12 37.31
CA ASP A 361 21.46 -11.92 35.85
C ASP A 361 22.78 -11.31 35.37
N ALA A 362 23.38 -10.39 36.13
CA ALA A 362 24.68 -9.80 35.78
C ALA A 362 25.81 -10.84 35.82
N LEU A 363 25.87 -11.68 36.86
CA LEU A 363 26.87 -12.75 36.97
C LEU A 363 26.63 -13.88 35.96
N GLN A 364 25.37 -14.18 35.65
CA GLN A 364 25.02 -15.12 34.60
C GLN A 364 25.46 -14.60 33.25
N LYS A 365 25.26 -13.33 32.93
CA LYS A 365 25.75 -12.71 31.68
C LYS A 365 27.27 -12.75 31.52
N LEU A 366 28.02 -12.76 32.62
CA LEU A 366 29.48 -12.95 32.61
C LEU A 366 29.89 -14.41 32.35
N THR A 367 28.99 -15.38 32.59
CA THR A 367 29.26 -16.82 32.53
C THR A 367 28.50 -17.56 31.43
N SER A 368 27.52 -16.92 30.78
CA SER A 368 26.71 -17.49 29.71
C SER A 368 27.41 -17.37 28.37
N TYR A 369 27.96 -18.49 27.90
CA TYR A 369 28.66 -18.66 26.63
C TYR A 369 27.80 -19.44 25.62
N ASP A 370 26.68 -18.87 25.17
CA ASP A 370 25.82 -19.52 24.18
C ASP A 370 26.06 -18.94 22.79
N ASP A 371 27.14 -19.36 22.13
CA ASP A 371 27.36 -19.11 20.70
C ASP A 371 27.84 -20.40 20.01
N VAL A 372 27.08 -20.85 19.00
CA VAL A 372 27.17 -22.20 18.38
C VAL A 372 28.49 -22.45 17.64
N HIS A 373 29.31 -21.42 17.43
CA HIS A 373 30.44 -21.43 16.51
C HIS A 373 31.84 -21.55 17.16
N TYR A 374 31.94 -21.61 18.49
CA TYR A 374 33.24 -21.59 19.17
C TYR A 374 33.28 -22.46 20.44
N GLU A 375 34.49 -22.83 20.87
CA GLU A 375 34.68 -23.58 22.11
C GLU A 375 34.28 -22.75 23.34
N PRO A 376 33.57 -23.36 24.32
CA PRO A 376 33.16 -22.68 25.54
C PRO A 376 34.38 -22.31 26.39
N LEU A 377 34.51 -21.03 26.72
CA LEU A 377 35.54 -20.54 27.64
C LEU A 377 35.16 -20.96 29.07
N MET A 378 36.00 -21.74 29.75
CA MET A 378 35.76 -22.07 31.17
C MET A 378 36.21 -20.89 32.03
N VAL A 379 35.27 -20.29 32.77
CA VAL A 379 35.55 -19.21 33.73
C VAL A 379 35.69 -19.82 35.12
N ASP A 380 36.89 -19.71 35.70
CA ASP A 380 37.11 -20.02 37.10
C ASP A 380 36.69 -18.86 38.01
N ALA A 381 36.71 -19.10 39.33
CA ALA A 381 36.25 -18.11 40.31
C ALA A 381 37.10 -16.82 40.30
N ASP A 382 38.40 -16.94 40.02
CA ASP A 382 39.35 -15.81 39.99
C ASP A 382 39.14 -14.94 38.73
N THR A 383 38.89 -15.56 37.58
CA THR A 383 38.51 -14.88 36.34
C THR A 383 37.17 -14.17 36.51
N LEU A 384 36.16 -14.83 37.09
CA LEU A 384 34.85 -14.22 37.35
C LEU A 384 34.97 -13.00 38.26
N MET A 385 35.77 -13.10 39.33
CA MET A 385 36.00 -12.02 40.27
C MET A 385 36.64 -10.79 39.61
N ASN A 386 37.66 -11.00 38.78
CA ASN A 386 38.35 -9.93 38.03
C ASN A 386 37.47 -9.30 36.94
N LEU A 387 36.63 -10.08 36.26
CA LEU A 387 35.65 -9.55 35.30
C LEU A 387 34.53 -8.77 36.00
N PHE A 388 34.06 -9.25 37.16
CA PHE A 388 33.05 -8.56 37.95
C PHE A 388 33.59 -7.27 38.57
N LEU A 389 34.88 -7.21 38.92
CA LEU A 389 35.58 -5.98 39.30
C LEU A 389 35.47 -4.92 38.19
N LEU A 390 35.75 -5.30 36.94
CA LEU A 390 35.63 -4.41 35.78
C LEU A 390 34.19 -3.95 35.56
N VAL A 391 33.20 -4.83 35.75
CA VAL A 391 31.76 -4.48 35.74
C VAL A 391 31.44 -3.42 36.79
N ILE A 392 31.92 -3.60 38.03
CA ILE A 392 31.70 -2.62 39.11
C ILE A 392 32.29 -1.26 38.73
N CYS A 393 33.55 -1.22 38.25
CA CYS A 393 34.20 0.02 37.84
C CYS A 393 33.44 0.75 36.71
N ARG A 394 33.03 0.03 35.64
CA ARG A 394 32.31 0.59 34.49
C ARG A 394 30.84 0.91 34.77
N SER A 395 30.24 0.24 35.76
CA SER A 395 28.85 0.46 36.13
C SER A 395 28.61 1.83 36.75
N LYS A 396 29.63 2.37 37.44
CA LYS A 396 29.57 3.63 38.20
C LYS A 396 28.39 3.66 39.19
N VAL A 397 27.99 2.49 39.70
CA VAL A 397 26.93 2.36 40.72
C VAL A 397 27.47 2.91 42.04
N PRO A 398 26.83 3.92 42.64
CA PRO A 398 27.25 4.47 43.92
C PRO A 398 26.84 3.56 45.09
N PHE A 399 27.39 3.80 46.29
CA PHE A 399 26.97 3.15 47.54
C PHE A 399 26.95 1.60 47.49
N LEU A 400 27.95 0.99 46.85
CA LEU A 400 28.03 -0.47 46.65
C LEU A 400 27.92 -1.27 47.96
N ARG A 401 28.51 -0.78 49.06
CA ARG A 401 28.38 -1.38 50.40
C ARG A 401 26.95 -1.33 50.95
N ASN A 402 26.21 -0.26 50.68
CA ASN A 402 24.81 -0.13 51.09
C ASN A 402 23.94 -1.14 50.32
N HIS A 403 24.21 -1.33 49.03
CA HIS A 403 23.56 -2.35 48.21
C HIS A 403 23.88 -3.77 48.70
N LEU A 404 25.14 -4.08 49.03
CA LEU A 404 25.52 -5.38 49.60
C LEU A 404 24.83 -5.63 50.94
N TYR A 405 24.86 -4.64 51.84
CA TYR A 405 24.20 -4.73 53.14
C TYR A 405 22.69 -4.98 52.99
N TYR A 406 22.04 -4.31 52.06
CA TYR A 406 20.63 -4.50 51.76
C TYR A 406 20.34 -5.93 51.27
N LEU A 407 21.18 -6.45 50.35
CA LEU A 407 21.09 -7.82 49.85
C LEU A 407 21.30 -8.87 50.96
N GLN A 408 22.17 -8.62 51.93
CA GLN A 408 22.46 -9.57 53.00
C GLN A 408 21.34 -9.62 54.08
N ASN A 409 20.67 -8.50 54.35
CA ASN A 409 19.87 -8.35 55.58
C ASN A 409 18.35 -8.22 55.38
N PHE A 410 17.87 -7.93 54.17
CA PHE A 410 16.42 -7.74 53.90
C PHE A 410 15.78 -8.93 53.15
N SER A 411 16.33 -10.14 53.29
CA SER A 411 15.71 -11.35 52.75
C SER A 411 14.52 -11.83 53.60
N THR A 412 13.53 -12.45 52.94
CA THR A 412 12.42 -13.15 53.59
C THR A 412 12.86 -14.48 54.23
N ASP A 413 13.82 -15.17 53.59
CA ASP A 413 14.44 -16.40 54.07
C ASP A 413 15.96 -16.21 54.17
N GLU A 414 16.50 -16.43 55.36
CA GLU A 414 17.93 -16.31 55.66
C GLU A 414 18.78 -17.40 54.99
N ASN A 415 18.18 -18.54 54.64
CA ASN A 415 18.90 -19.64 53.98
C ASN A 415 19.23 -19.31 52.52
N ASN A 416 18.39 -18.52 51.85
CA ASN A 416 18.60 -18.13 50.45
C ASN A 416 19.82 -17.22 50.25
N VAL A 417 20.18 -16.44 51.26
CA VAL A 417 21.34 -15.56 51.25
C VAL A 417 22.64 -16.33 51.52
N LYS A 418 22.57 -17.50 52.18
CA LYS A 418 23.73 -18.30 52.58
C LYS A 418 24.05 -19.45 51.63
N PHE A 419 23.06 -19.98 50.91
CA PHE A 419 23.22 -21.17 50.07
C PHE A 419 22.62 -20.99 48.66
N GLY A 420 23.12 -21.77 47.70
CA GLY A 420 22.65 -21.75 46.32
C GLY A 420 23.23 -20.61 45.47
N LEU A 421 22.62 -20.39 44.31
CA LEU A 421 23.09 -19.42 43.31
C LEU A 421 23.12 -17.97 43.86
N LEU A 422 22.12 -17.60 44.67
CA LEU A 422 22.05 -16.28 45.28
C LEU A 422 23.16 -16.07 46.32
N GLY A 423 23.37 -17.04 47.21
CA GLY A 423 24.45 -16.99 48.19
C GLY A 423 25.82 -16.90 47.53
N TYR A 424 26.06 -17.69 46.47
CA TYR A 424 27.27 -17.57 45.66
C TYR A 424 27.43 -16.18 45.03
N GLY A 425 26.36 -15.62 44.47
CA GLY A 425 26.38 -14.27 43.87
C GLY A 425 26.66 -13.16 44.88
N ILE A 426 26.05 -13.23 46.06
CA ILE A 426 26.29 -12.27 47.16
C ILE A 426 27.72 -12.40 47.68
N SER A 427 28.22 -13.63 47.90
CA SER A 427 29.60 -13.87 48.31
C SER A 427 30.61 -13.41 47.26
N THR A 428 30.31 -13.57 45.97
CA THR A 428 31.15 -13.04 44.87
C THR A 428 31.18 -11.52 44.91
N PHE A 429 30.02 -10.86 45.07
CA PHE A 429 29.95 -9.40 45.19
C PHE A 429 30.70 -8.87 46.43
N GLU A 430 30.53 -9.52 47.58
CA GLU A 430 31.26 -9.21 48.80
C GLU A 430 32.77 -9.37 48.62
N ALA A 431 33.20 -10.51 48.07
CA ALA A 431 34.61 -10.78 47.82
C ALA A 431 35.22 -9.74 46.87
N THR A 432 34.53 -9.36 45.78
CA THR A 432 35.02 -8.32 44.86
C THR A 432 35.14 -6.95 45.54
N LEU A 433 34.23 -6.60 46.46
CA LEU A 433 34.32 -5.34 47.21
C LEU A 433 35.45 -5.35 48.27
N CYS A 434 35.68 -6.49 48.92
CA CYS A 434 36.84 -6.68 49.80
C CYS A 434 38.14 -6.59 49.00
N TYR A 435 38.21 -7.26 47.86
CA TYR A 435 39.34 -7.17 46.94
C TYR A 435 39.57 -5.72 46.51
N LEU A 436 38.55 -4.98 46.09
CA LEU A 436 38.71 -3.58 45.68
C LEU A 436 39.25 -2.70 46.83
N LYS A 437 38.85 -2.96 48.08
CA LYS A 437 39.35 -2.27 49.28
C LYS A 437 40.83 -2.55 49.54
N ASP A 438 41.21 -3.82 49.51
CA ASP A 438 42.60 -4.25 49.74
C ASP A 438 43.50 -3.86 48.55
N PHE A 439 42.94 -3.89 47.35
CA PHE A 439 43.59 -3.49 46.11
C PHE A 439 43.96 -2.01 46.14
N GLN A 440 43.04 -1.11 46.52
CA GLN A 440 43.30 0.33 46.66
C GLN A 440 44.44 0.70 47.63
N ALA A 441 44.85 -0.22 48.52
CA ALA A 441 45.96 -0.03 49.46
C ALA A 441 47.29 -0.67 49.00
N GLY A 442 47.31 -1.39 47.88
CA GLY A 442 48.47 -2.20 47.43
C GLY A 442 49.28 -1.61 46.26
N GLU A 443 50.54 -2.06 46.12
CA GLU A 443 51.44 -1.65 45.02
C GLU A 443 50.89 -2.01 43.61
N LYS A 444 50.14 -3.10 43.51
CA LYS A 444 49.50 -3.54 42.25
C LYS A 444 48.49 -2.52 41.72
N PHE A 445 47.74 -1.84 42.61
CA PHE A 445 46.80 -0.78 42.24
C PHE A 445 47.52 0.44 41.69
N ASN A 446 48.63 0.86 42.30
CA ASN A 446 49.44 1.97 41.78
C ASN A 446 49.94 1.70 40.36
N LYS A 447 50.34 0.45 40.06
CA LYS A 447 50.73 0.05 38.69
C LYS A 447 49.58 0.14 37.69
N GLN A 448 48.39 -0.36 38.05
CA GLN A 448 47.21 -0.28 37.18
C GLN A 448 46.73 1.17 36.99
N VAL A 449 46.75 2.00 38.04
CA VAL A 449 46.42 3.43 37.94
C VAL A 449 47.41 4.17 37.02
N LEU A 450 48.71 3.88 37.10
CA LEU A 450 49.70 4.43 36.17
C LEU A 450 49.44 4.02 34.71
N ASN A 451 49.05 2.75 34.49
CA ASN A 451 48.65 2.28 33.16
C ASN A 451 47.40 3.01 32.66
N CYS A 452 46.38 3.21 33.50
CA CYS A 452 45.19 3.99 33.17
C CYS A 452 45.53 5.45 32.83
N ILE A 453 46.46 6.09 33.55
CA ILE A 453 46.94 7.44 33.26
C ILE A 453 47.61 7.49 31.89
N ARG A 454 48.48 6.52 31.56
CA ARG A 454 49.15 6.44 30.26
C ARG A 454 48.16 6.17 29.12
N ASN A 455 47.20 5.27 29.32
CA ASN A 455 46.11 5.02 28.36
C ASN A 455 45.32 6.31 28.10
N LYS A 456 44.94 7.02 29.16
CA LYS A 456 44.25 8.31 29.07
C LYS A 456 45.06 9.35 28.32
N GLU A 457 46.38 9.44 28.57
CA GLU A 457 47.28 10.36 27.87
C GLU A 457 47.31 10.05 26.36
N LEU A 458 47.50 8.78 25.99
CA LEU A 458 47.52 8.37 24.58
C LEU A 458 46.19 8.66 23.88
N ILE A 459 45.06 8.30 24.50
CA ILE A 459 43.73 8.55 23.94
C ILE A 459 43.52 10.05 23.77
N SER A 460 43.92 10.86 24.75
CA SER A 460 43.82 12.32 24.66
C SER A 460 44.62 12.91 23.48
N LYS A 461 45.81 12.36 23.19
CA LYS A 461 46.63 12.74 22.03
C LYS A 461 46.04 12.27 20.70
N ILE A 462 45.41 11.10 20.65
CA ILE A 462 44.69 10.63 19.46
C ILE A 462 43.43 11.46 19.23
N SER A 463 42.76 11.90 20.30
CA SER A 463 41.48 12.59 20.25
C SER A 463 41.60 14.11 20.04
N SER A 464 42.78 14.69 20.24
CA SER A 464 42.98 16.14 20.14
C SER A 464 42.93 16.62 18.68
N GLU A 465 42.08 17.61 18.42
CA GLU A 465 41.99 18.26 17.10
C GLU A 465 43.14 19.27 16.86
N ALA A 466 43.73 19.80 17.95
CA ALA A 466 44.67 20.91 17.91
C ALA A 466 46.15 20.53 17.66
N ASP A 467 46.52 19.25 17.82
CA ASP A 467 47.90 18.80 17.66
C ASP A 467 48.08 18.09 16.31
N HIS A 468 48.67 18.82 15.36
CA HIS A 468 49.33 18.26 14.17
C HIS A 468 50.76 17.79 14.45
N SER A 469 51.25 17.92 15.68
CA SER A 469 52.54 17.34 16.06
C SER A 469 52.36 15.83 16.22
N THR A 470 52.94 15.06 15.30
CA THR A 470 53.13 13.61 15.44
C THR A 470 53.86 13.36 16.76
N PHE A 471 53.13 13.00 17.81
CA PHE A 471 53.74 12.49 19.03
C PHE A 471 54.42 11.17 18.70
N GLN A 472 55.55 10.86 19.35
CA GLN A 472 56.28 9.63 19.07
C GLN A 472 55.46 8.42 19.54
N VAL A 473 54.80 7.76 18.59
CA VAL A 473 53.90 6.61 18.82
C VAL A 473 54.63 5.47 19.51
N LYS A 474 55.93 5.32 19.21
CA LYS A 474 56.84 4.34 19.82
C LYS A 474 56.93 4.45 21.36
N LEU A 475 56.73 5.63 21.95
CA LEU A 475 56.76 5.82 23.42
C LEU A 475 55.56 5.17 24.12
N TYR A 476 54.51 4.83 23.37
CA TYR A 476 53.25 4.27 23.87
C TYR A 476 53.04 2.81 23.47
N LYS A 477 54.09 2.09 23.05
CA LYS A 477 54.02 0.68 22.62
C LYS A 477 53.30 -0.21 23.66
N ASP A 478 53.53 0.04 24.95
CA ASP A 478 52.94 -0.73 26.05
C ASP A 478 51.41 -0.55 26.17
N CYS A 479 50.84 0.45 25.49
CA CYS A 479 49.41 0.74 25.51
C CYS A 479 48.67 0.12 24.30
N PHE A 480 49.36 -0.47 23.31
CA PHE A 480 48.74 -0.88 22.04
C PHE A 480 47.66 -1.96 22.17
N LYS A 481 47.71 -2.78 23.21
CA LYS A 481 46.69 -3.80 23.50
C LYS A 481 45.42 -3.23 24.12
N PHE A 482 45.43 -1.95 24.49
CA PHE A 482 44.29 -1.29 25.10
C PHE A 482 43.09 -1.27 24.14
N ARG A 483 41.95 -1.73 24.67
CA ARG A 483 40.62 -1.56 24.08
C ARG A 483 39.71 -0.83 25.07
N ASN A 484 38.93 0.12 24.59
CA ASN A 484 38.07 0.93 25.46
C ASN A 484 36.78 0.19 25.88
N GLU A 485 35.90 0.85 26.63
CA GLU A 485 34.63 0.26 27.10
C GLU A 485 33.68 -0.20 25.98
N MET A 486 33.85 0.32 24.77
CA MET A 486 33.08 -0.05 23.57
C MET A 486 33.78 -1.15 22.76
N GLY A 487 34.93 -1.66 23.22
CA GLY A 487 35.77 -2.59 22.48
C GLY A 487 36.49 -1.95 21.30
N GLU A 488 36.65 -0.62 21.24
CA GLU A 488 37.42 0.03 20.18
C GLU A 488 38.92 -0.12 20.48
N SER A 489 39.68 -0.69 19.54
CA SER A 489 41.14 -0.73 19.57
C SER A 489 41.78 0.63 19.32
N ILE A 490 43.10 0.73 19.52
CA ILE A 490 43.86 1.93 19.15
C ILE A 490 43.74 2.23 17.64
N LEU A 491 43.77 1.20 16.79
CA LEU A 491 43.58 1.36 15.35
C LEU A 491 42.19 1.96 15.05
N ALA A 492 41.14 1.44 15.69
CA ALA A 492 39.78 1.95 15.57
C ALA A 492 39.66 3.40 16.05
N LEU A 493 40.36 3.77 17.14
CA LEU A 493 40.41 5.14 17.66
C LEU A 493 41.14 6.10 16.71
N CYS A 494 42.27 5.68 16.14
CA CYS A 494 42.98 6.46 15.11
C CYS A 494 42.08 6.72 13.89
N ILE A 495 41.33 5.70 13.45
CA ILE A 495 40.36 5.83 12.35
C ILE A 495 39.25 6.82 12.73
N LYS A 496 38.66 6.68 13.93
CA LYS A 496 37.56 7.51 14.44
C LYS A 496 37.94 8.98 14.55
N HIS A 497 39.17 9.27 14.96
CA HIS A 497 39.68 10.65 15.09
C HIS A 497 40.47 11.14 13.87
N LYS A 498 40.43 10.40 12.74
CA LYS A 498 41.10 10.75 11.47
C LYS A 498 42.62 10.98 11.59
N LYS A 499 43.29 10.33 12.56
CA LYS A 499 44.75 10.37 12.75
C LYS A 499 45.46 9.37 11.83
N ASN A 500 45.36 9.61 10.52
CA ASN A 500 45.78 8.67 9.48
C ASN A 500 47.30 8.44 9.41
N GLU A 501 48.11 9.45 9.75
CA GLU A 501 49.57 9.32 9.81
C GLU A 501 49.99 8.36 10.93
N THR A 502 49.41 8.52 12.11
CA THR A 502 49.60 7.62 13.26
C THR A 502 49.14 6.20 12.94
N LEU A 503 47.97 6.06 12.30
CA LEU A 503 47.47 4.76 11.85
C LEU A 503 48.46 4.07 10.91
N PHE A 504 48.99 4.80 9.93
CA PHE A 504 49.98 4.29 8.99
C PHE A 504 51.28 3.90 9.69
N GLU A 505 51.78 4.72 10.61
CA GLU A 505 52.99 4.43 11.39
C GLU A 505 52.83 3.14 12.22
N ILE A 506 51.66 2.95 12.85
CA ILE A 506 51.37 1.74 13.64
C ILE A 506 51.34 0.49 12.74
N LEU A 507 50.59 0.55 11.64
CA LEU A 507 50.44 -0.59 10.71
C LEU A 507 51.75 -0.98 10.03
N LEU A 508 52.65 -0.02 9.75
CA LEU A 508 53.91 -0.28 9.08
C LEU A 508 55.03 -0.78 10.02
N ASN A 509 55.13 -0.20 11.22
CA ASN A 509 56.31 -0.38 12.08
C ASN A 509 56.08 -1.34 13.27
N PHE A 510 54.86 -1.78 13.52
CA PHE A 510 54.50 -2.58 14.70
C PHE A 510 53.68 -3.83 14.37
N GLU A 511 54.00 -4.49 13.26
CA GLU A 511 53.38 -5.76 12.82
C GLU A 511 53.43 -6.85 13.90
N ASP A 512 54.52 -6.94 14.68
CA ASP A 512 54.63 -7.88 15.82
C ASP A 512 53.53 -7.71 16.89
N MET A 513 52.94 -6.51 16.99
CA MET A 513 51.92 -6.17 17.99
C MET A 513 50.51 -6.18 17.43
N PHE A 514 50.37 -6.04 16.11
CA PHE A 514 49.12 -6.08 15.35
C PHE A 514 49.29 -7.05 14.17
N PRO A 515 49.41 -8.37 14.44
CA PRO A 515 49.49 -9.35 13.38
C PRO A 515 48.22 -9.31 12.52
N LEU A 516 48.30 -9.84 11.30
CA LEU A 516 47.21 -9.77 10.33
C LEU A 516 45.92 -10.42 10.87
N GLU A 517 46.04 -11.51 11.62
CA GLU A 517 44.92 -12.19 12.27
C GLU A 517 44.17 -11.27 13.24
N ASP A 518 44.89 -10.48 14.04
CA ASP A 518 44.30 -9.52 14.96
C ASP A 518 43.62 -8.37 14.21
N ILE A 519 44.19 -7.91 13.10
CA ILE A 519 43.57 -6.88 12.24
C ILE A 519 42.26 -7.39 11.61
N LEU A 520 42.25 -8.66 11.17
CA LEU A 520 41.07 -9.30 10.60
C LEU A 520 39.96 -9.54 11.63
N ASP A 521 40.34 -9.79 12.88
CA ASP A 521 39.42 -10.04 13.98
C ASP A 521 39.05 -8.80 14.80
N ASP A 522 39.64 -7.65 14.52
CA ASP A 522 39.36 -6.40 15.23
C ASP A 522 37.95 -5.86 14.92
N GLU A 523 37.04 -6.05 15.88
CA GLU A 523 35.68 -5.53 15.88
C GLU A 523 35.31 -4.92 17.24
N ASP A 524 34.46 -3.89 17.22
CA ASP A 524 33.89 -3.35 18.45
C ASP A 524 32.76 -4.26 19.01
N ILE A 525 32.23 -3.92 20.18
CA ILE A 525 31.16 -4.70 20.84
C ILE A 525 29.91 -4.82 19.94
N GLU A 526 29.70 -3.88 19.01
CA GLU A 526 28.62 -3.90 18.04
C GLU A 526 28.91 -4.75 16.79
N GLY A 527 30.10 -5.35 16.69
CA GLY A 527 30.54 -6.10 15.51
C GLY A 527 31.02 -5.21 14.36
N THR A 528 31.36 -3.94 14.63
CA THR A 528 31.89 -3.02 13.61
C THR A 528 33.38 -3.28 13.39
N THR A 529 33.75 -3.71 12.18
CA THR A 529 35.17 -3.89 11.81
C THR A 529 35.88 -2.55 11.59
N LEU A 530 37.22 -2.56 11.53
CA LEU A 530 38.03 -1.36 11.23
C LEU A 530 37.60 -0.65 9.94
N LEU A 531 37.29 -1.41 8.88
CA LEU A 531 36.83 -0.82 7.62
C LEU A 531 35.43 -0.19 7.78
N MET A 532 34.49 -0.89 8.43
CA MET A 532 33.17 -0.33 8.69
C MET A 532 33.26 0.96 9.50
N LYS A 533 34.18 1.02 10.48
CA LYS A 533 34.43 2.22 11.28
C LYS A 533 34.91 3.38 10.42
N ALA A 534 35.86 3.13 9.51
CA ALA A 534 36.39 4.14 8.60
C ALA A 534 35.29 4.70 7.68
N LEU A 535 34.40 3.84 7.19
CA LEU A 535 33.26 4.22 6.36
C LEU A 535 32.21 5.01 7.17
N LYS A 536 31.85 4.55 8.37
CA LYS A 536 30.88 5.23 9.27
C LYS A 536 31.30 6.67 9.63
N VAL A 537 32.59 6.93 9.77
CA VAL A 537 33.14 8.25 10.15
C VAL A 537 33.59 9.08 8.92
N GLU A 538 33.37 8.56 7.71
CA GLU A 538 33.77 9.20 6.45
C GLU A 538 35.27 9.55 6.43
N ASN A 539 36.11 8.62 6.89
CA ASN A 539 37.56 8.71 6.83
C ASN A 539 38.07 7.93 5.61
N GLU A 540 38.08 8.57 4.45
CA GLU A 540 38.45 7.93 3.18
C GLU A 540 39.91 7.46 3.16
N VAL A 541 40.84 8.24 3.71
CA VAL A 541 42.26 7.89 3.77
C VAL A 541 42.47 6.66 4.66
N GLY A 542 41.85 6.63 5.84
CA GLY A 542 41.89 5.46 6.71
C GLY A 542 41.28 4.22 6.05
N ALA A 543 40.16 4.36 5.35
CA ALA A 543 39.56 3.25 4.60
C ALA A 543 40.50 2.73 3.49
N LYS A 544 41.17 3.62 2.74
CA LYS A 544 42.17 3.26 1.73
C LYS A 544 43.33 2.48 2.34
N LEU A 545 43.89 2.95 3.45
CA LEU A 545 44.99 2.28 4.17
C LEU A 545 44.61 0.86 4.62
N ILE A 546 43.43 0.69 5.23
CA ILE A 546 42.96 -0.64 5.65
C ILE A 546 42.77 -1.56 4.44
N VAL A 547 42.21 -1.05 3.34
CA VAL A 547 42.05 -1.84 2.11
C VAL A 547 43.41 -2.20 1.49
N ASP A 548 44.41 -1.30 1.53
CA ASP A 548 45.78 -1.58 1.05
C ASP A 548 46.42 -2.73 1.82
N VAL A 549 46.34 -2.72 3.16
CA VAL A 549 46.87 -3.78 4.02
C VAL A 549 46.17 -5.12 3.74
N LEU A 550 44.84 -5.11 3.66
CA LEU A 550 44.06 -6.33 3.42
C LEU A 550 44.32 -6.91 2.03
N GLN A 551 44.35 -6.10 0.97
CA GLN A 551 44.56 -6.59 -0.40
C GLN A 551 45.99 -7.06 -0.66
N SER A 552 46.98 -6.52 0.07
CA SER A 552 48.38 -6.94 -0.07
C SER A 552 48.70 -8.22 0.70
N SER A 553 47.96 -8.51 1.77
CA SER A 553 48.33 -9.54 2.74
C SER A 553 47.35 -10.72 2.83
N CYS A 554 46.09 -10.57 2.39
CA CYS A 554 45.05 -11.61 2.49
C CYS A 554 44.79 -12.35 1.17
N SER A 555 44.34 -13.59 1.29
CA SER A 555 43.75 -14.36 0.20
C SER A 555 42.34 -13.85 -0.18
N GLU A 556 41.86 -14.23 -1.37
CA GLU A 556 40.53 -13.84 -1.83
C GLU A 556 39.40 -14.32 -0.90
N ASP A 557 39.51 -15.54 -0.35
CA ASP A 557 38.53 -16.11 0.58
C ASP A 557 38.48 -15.33 1.91
N GLU A 558 39.63 -14.89 2.42
CA GLU A 558 39.71 -14.06 3.63
C GLU A 558 39.11 -12.68 3.40
N LEU A 559 39.36 -12.06 2.25
CA LEU A 559 38.75 -10.78 1.85
C LEU A 559 37.23 -10.90 1.78
N ILE A 560 36.71 -11.95 1.14
CA ILE A 560 35.27 -12.22 1.07
C ILE A 560 34.70 -12.40 2.47
N LYS A 561 35.38 -13.15 3.35
CA LYS A 561 34.93 -13.36 4.73
C LYS A 561 34.90 -12.05 5.52
N TYR A 562 35.96 -11.24 5.46
CA TYR A 562 36.08 -9.99 6.20
C TYR A 562 35.08 -8.92 5.74
N PHE A 563 35.01 -8.65 4.43
CA PHE A 563 34.13 -7.61 3.88
C PHE A 563 32.63 -7.89 4.05
N ASN A 564 32.27 -9.16 4.28
CA ASN A 564 30.90 -9.62 4.50
C ASN A 564 30.60 -9.99 5.96
N ARG A 565 31.49 -9.69 6.92
CA ARG A 565 31.13 -9.75 8.34
C ARG A 565 30.00 -8.76 8.60
N THR A 566 29.08 -9.15 9.47
CA THR A 566 27.89 -8.35 9.81
C THR A 566 28.01 -7.77 11.20
N ASP A 567 27.61 -6.51 11.36
CA ASP A 567 27.38 -5.92 12.68
C ASP A 567 26.07 -6.41 13.33
N ASN A 568 25.78 -5.91 14.53
CA ASN A 568 24.55 -6.22 15.28
C ASN A 568 23.24 -5.91 14.52
N ASN A 569 23.27 -5.05 13.49
CA ASN A 569 22.11 -4.73 12.66
C ASN A 569 22.08 -5.52 11.34
N GLN A 570 22.90 -6.58 11.23
CA GLN A 570 23.07 -7.41 10.04
C GLN A 570 23.63 -6.62 8.83
N ARG A 571 24.43 -5.57 9.06
CA ARG A 571 25.04 -4.75 8.00
C ARG A 571 26.49 -5.15 7.74
N ILE A 572 26.85 -5.19 6.47
CA ILE A 572 28.24 -5.40 6.02
C ILE A 572 28.91 -4.05 5.68
N ALA A 573 30.21 -4.07 5.39
CA ALA A 573 30.96 -2.86 5.04
C ALA A 573 30.34 -2.10 3.86
N ALA A 574 29.82 -2.83 2.87
CA ALA A 574 29.15 -2.24 1.71
C ALA A 574 27.92 -1.37 2.05
N HIS A 575 27.20 -1.66 3.14
CA HIS A 575 26.07 -0.83 3.58
C HIS A 575 26.50 0.56 4.09
N TYR A 576 27.78 0.72 4.45
CA TYR A 576 28.35 1.96 4.95
C TYR A 576 29.09 2.76 3.88
N ILE A 577 29.30 2.21 2.68
CA ILE A 577 29.92 2.94 1.58
C ILE A 577 28.92 3.96 1.06
N THR A 578 29.21 5.24 1.31
CA THR A 578 28.38 6.35 0.87
C THR A 578 29.08 7.13 -0.23
N ASN A 579 30.24 7.73 0.04
CA ASN A 579 30.91 8.63 -0.89
C ASN A 579 32.27 8.10 -1.40
N GLN A 580 32.72 6.94 -0.92
CA GLN A 580 34.05 6.40 -1.20
C GLN A 580 34.07 5.59 -2.51
N ILE A 581 33.87 6.26 -3.65
CA ILE A 581 33.80 5.65 -4.99
C ILE A 581 35.08 4.83 -5.29
N ASP A 582 36.25 5.36 -4.95
CA ASP A 582 37.53 4.67 -5.18
C ASP A 582 37.63 3.36 -4.39
N VAL A 583 37.20 3.39 -3.12
CA VAL A 583 37.17 2.20 -2.26
C VAL A 583 36.22 1.18 -2.89
N LEU A 584 35.01 1.59 -3.27
CA LEU A 584 34.03 0.72 -3.90
C LEU A 584 34.57 0.03 -5.16
N LYS A 585 35.27 0.75 -6.04
CA LYS A 585 35.88 0.18 -7.25
C LYS A 585 36.92 -0.90 -6.95
N ARG A 586 37.62 -0.80 -5.81
CA ARG A 586 38.68 -1.74 -5.43
C ARG A 586 38.15 -3.03 -4.79
N ILE A 587 37.08 -2.94 -4.00
CA ILE A 587 36.59 -4.06 -3.19
C ILE A 587 35.16 -4.50 -3.51
N GLY A 588 34.50 -3.84 -4.47
CA GLY A 588 33.10 -4.09 -4.85
C GLY A 588 32.80 -5.53 -5.29
N LEU A 589 33.79 -6.18 -5.91
CA LEU A 589 33.72 -7.59 -6.34
C LEU A 589 33.66 -8.61 -5.19
N PHE A 590 34.08 -8.22 -3.98
CA PHE A 590 34.10 -9.12 -2.83
C PHE A 590 32.84 -9.01 -1.96
N PHE A 591 32.02 -7.97 -2.14
CA PHE A 591 30.79 -7.78 -1.36
C PHE A 591 29.66 -8.67 -1.80
N ASN A 592 29.00 -9.32 -0.86
CA ASN A 592 27.73 -10.00 -1.10
C ASN A 592 26.58 -8.98 -1.14
N TRP A 593 26.24 -8.57 -2.36
CA TRP A 593 25.20 -7.59 -2.64
C TRP A 593 23.78 -8.05 -2.28
N LYS A 594 23.56 -9.34 -1.94
CA LYS A 594 22.25 -9.89 -1.54
C LYS A 594 21.95 -9.77 -0.04
N ILE A 595 22.96 -9.51 0.82
CA ILE A 595 22.77 -9.44 2.28
C ILE A 595 21.83 -8.29 2.63
N LYS A 596 20.86 -8.52 3.52
CA LYS A 596 19.91 -7.51 3.98
C LYS A 596 20.14 -7.18 5.44
N ASP A 597 20.10 -5.89 5.76
CA ASP A 597 20.05 -5.42 7.14
C ASP A 597 18.70 -5.75 7.80
N ASP A 598 18.57 -5.49 9.10
CA ASP A 598 17.32 -5.72 9.85
C ASP A 598 16.09 -5.00 9.28
N LYS A 599 16.30 -3.93 8.50
CA LYS A 599 15.22 -3.17 7.83
C LYS A 599 14.86 -3.76 6.47
N GLY A 600 15.59 -4.76 6.01
CA GLY A 600 15.43 -5.41 4.71
C GLY A 600 16.18 -4.73 3.57
N TYR A 601 17.18 -3.90 3.86
CA TYR A 601 17.96 -3.18 2.85
C TYR A 601 19.26 -3.91 2.50
N THR A 602 19.47 -4.13 1.21
CA THR A 602 20.75 -4.53 0.62
C THR A 602 21.74 -3.35 0.53
N PRO A 603 23.06 -3.59 0.38
CA PRO A 603 24.02 -2.51 0.17
C PRO A 603 23.61 -1.57 -0.97
N LEU A 604 23.18 -2.14 -2.11
CA LEU A 604 22.72 -1.39 -3.27
C LEU A 604 21.51 -0.49 -2.93
N THR A 605 20.53 -1.01 -2.18
CA THR A 605 19.39 -0.17 -1.73
C THR A 605 19.80 0.92 -0.76
N THR A 606 20.82 0.69 0.07
CA THR A 606 21.32 1.69 1.01
C THR A 606 21.99 2.83 0.25
N ILE A 607 22.87 2.51 -0.71
CA ILE A 607 23.50 3.50 -1.59
C ILE A 607 22.42 4.31 -2.33
N CYS A 608 21.42 3.66 -2.91
CA CYS A 608 20.30 4.35 -3.57
C CYS A 608 19.47 5.27 -2.66
N ARG A 609 19.53 5.10 -1.33
CA ARG A 609 18.78 5.91 -0.35
C ARG A 609 19.59 7.08 0.22
N THR A 610 20.89 7.14 -0.03
CA THR A 610 21.76 8.18 0.51
C THR A 610 21.80 9.38 -0.43
N TYR A 611 20.73 10.17 -0.39
CA TYR A 611 20.46 11.26 -1.35
C TYR A 611 21.32 12.52 -1.19
N ASP A 612 22.01 12.66 -0.07
CA ASP A 612 22.71 13.88 0.34
C ASP A 612 24.18 13.90 -0.12
N GLN A 613 24.57 12.97 -1.00
CA GLN A 613 25.92 12.85 -1.55
C GLN A 613 26.16 13.85 -2.68
N GLU A 614 27.37 14.42 -2.72
CA GLU A 614 27.78 15.36 -3.77
C GLU A 614 27.87 14.67 -5.15
N CYS A 615 28.40 13.45 -5.20
CA CYS A 615 28.59 12.67 -6.43
C CYS A 615 27.60 11.50 -6.56
N TYR A 616 26.33 11.72 -6.20
CA TYR A 616 25.30 10.67 -6.16
C TYR A 616 25.18 9.87 -7.47
N GLU A 617 25.14 10.53 -8.63
CA GLU A 617 24.98 9.86 -9.94
C GLU A 617 26.15 8.89 -10.23
N GLN A 618 27.38 9.37 -10.09
CA GLN A 618 28.59 8.56 -10.29
C GLN A 618 28.68 7.38 -9.29
N MET A 619 28.25 7.60 -8.05
CA MET A 619 28.21 6.56 -7.02
C MET A 619 27.20 5.47 -7.38
N ILE A 620 26.02 5.86 -7.88
CA ILE A 620 24.99 4.92 -8.34
C ILE A 620 25.47 4.10 -9.54
N GLU A 621 26.05 4.74 -10.55
CA GLU A 621 26.64 4.05 -11.70
C GLU A 621 27.71 3.03 -11.28
N THR A 622 28.63 3.45 -10.41
CA THR A 622 29.71 2.59 -9.91
C THR A 622 29.16 1.41 -9.11
N ALA A 623 28.19 1.65 -8.21
CA ALA A 623 27.57 0.61 -7.41
C ALA A 623 26.83 -0.42 -8.26
N PHE A 624 26.08 0.01 -9.28
CA PHE A 624 25.43 -0.91 -10.21
C PHE A 624 26.42 -1.73 -11.03
N PHE A 625 27.51 -1.11 -11.49
CA PHE A 625 28.56 -1.78 -12.24
C PHE A 625 29.26 -2.87 -11.41
N GLU A 626 29.66 -2.55 -10.17
CA GLU A 626 30.31 -3.53 -9.29
C GLU A 626 29.35 -4.62 -8.81
N ALA A 627 28.09 -4.28 -8.52
CA ALA A 627 27.07 -5.29 -8.25
C ALA A 627 26.88 -6.23 -9.45
N GLN A 628 26.76 -5.69 -10.67
CA GLN A 628 26.62 -6.50 -11.88
C GLN A 628 27.78 -7.48 -12.05
N LYS A 629 29.04 -7.02 -11.92
CA LYS A 629 30.20 -7.92 -11.98
C LYS A 629 30.16 -9.02 -10.94
N TRP A 630 29.73 -8.71 -9.71
CA TRP A 630 29.62 -9.71 -8.64
C TRP A 630 28.62 -10.84 -8.98
N TYR A 631 27.50 -10.50 -9.64
CA TYR A 631 26.55 -11.50 -10.16
C TYR A 631 27.15 -12.30 -11.32
N GLU A 632 27.83 -11.63 -12.26
CA GLU A 632 28.46 -12.26 -13.44
C GLU A 632 29.53 -13.28 -13.05
N ASN A 633 30.38 -12.97 -12.05
CA ASN A 633 31.37 -13.91 -11.50
C ASN A 633 30.75 -15.18 -10.90
N ARG A 634 29.44 -15.16 -10.61
CA ARG A 634 28.67 -16.30 -10.10
C ARG A 634 27.79 -16.94 -11.16
N ASN A 635 27.99 -16.59 -12.44
CA ASN A 635 27.16 -17.01 -13.57
C ASN A 635 25.67 -16.66 -13.40
N GLN A 636 25.38 -15.55 -12.71
CA GLN A 636 24.04 -15.03 -12.50
C GLN A 636 23.87 -13.67 -13.20
N LYS A 637 22.64 -13.34 -13.60
CA LYS A 637 22.29 -11.98 -14.03
C LYS A 637 21.84 -11.16 -12.82
N LEU A 638 22.11 -9.85 -12.83
CA LEU A 638 21.63 -8.93 -11.79
C LEU A 638 20.11 -9.06 -11.62
N ASN A 639 19.70 -9.53 -10.44
CA ASN A 639 18.31 -9.77 -10.10
C ASN A 639 17.76 -8.62 -9.24
N PHE A 640 16.94 -7.76 -9.84
CA PHE A 640 16.38 -6.59 -9.15
C PHE A 640 15.48 -6.93 -7.95
N LYS A 641 14.92 -8.15 -7.86
CA LYS A 641 14.09 -8.54 -6.72
C LYS A 641 14.88 -8.76 -5.43
N ASP A 642 16.16 -9.14 -5.54
CA ASP A 642 17.02 -9.34 -4.38
C ASP A 642 17.14 -8.02 -3.60
N HIS A 643 17.07 -6.91 -4.33
CA HIS A 643 17.14 -5.55 -3.84
C HIS A 643 15.78 -4.90 -3.56
N ASN A 644 14.68 -5.67 -3.49
CA ASN A 644 13.42 -5.12 -2.99
C ASN A 644 13.47 -4.99 -1.46
N ASP A 645 13.04 -3.82 -0.95
CA ASP A 645 12.97 -3.59 0.49
C ASP A 645 11.78 -4.32 1.16
N SER A 646 11.72 -4.27 2.50
CA SER A 646 10.64 -4.86 3.30
C SER A 646 9.24 -4.30 2.99
N LYS A 647 9.16 -3.15 2.29
CA LYS A 647 7.91 -2.53 1.84
C LYS A 647 7.62 -2.79 0.37
N GLU A 648 8.35 -3.72 -0.25
CA GLU A 648 8.33 -4.04 -1.68
C GLU A 648 8.62 -2.83 -2.61
N ASN A 649 9.36 -1.82 -2.12
CA ASN A 649 9.88 -0.79 -3.01
C ASN A 649 11.03 -1.39 -3.83
N THR A 650 10.90 -1.27 -5.15
CA THR A 650 12.00 -1.58 -6.09
C THR A 650 13.04 -0.46 -6.10
N LEU A 651 14.21 -0.69 -6.70
CA LEU A 651 15.23 0.36 -6.86
C LEU A 651 14.69 1.61 -7.59
N LEU A 652 13.80 1.43 -8.58
CA LEU A 652 13.11 2.54 -9.24
C LEU A 652 12.23 3.36 -8.27
N HIS A 653 11.59 2.75 -7.27
CA HIS A 653 10.84 3.54 -6.28
C HIS A 653 11.75 4.44 -5.43
N ILE A 654 13.02 4.04 -5.28
CA ILE A 654 13.95 4.62 -4.33
C ILE A 654 14.76 5.74 -5.02
N LEU A 655 15.40 5.45 -6.16
CA LEU A 655 16.35 6.35 -6.85
C LEU A 655 15.88 7.81 -6.97
N LYS A 656 16.72 8.74 -6.51
CA LYS A 656 16.46 10.20 -6.58
C LYS A 656 16.49 10.73 -8.01
N CYS A 657 17.54 10.41 -8.77
CA CYS A 657 17.78 10.81 -10.15
C CYS A 657 18.44 9.66 -10.96
N ASP A 658 18.69 9.91 -12.25
CA ASP A 658 19.40 9.04 -13.19
C ASP A 658 18.87 7.60 -13.25
N ILE A 659 17.59 7.48 -13.60
CA ILE A 659 16.96 6.17 -13.69
C ILE A 659 17.35 5.44 -14.99
N GLN A 660 18.03 6.10 -15.93
CA GLN A 660 18.50 5.52 -17.19
C GLN A 660 19.41 4.32 -16.96
N VAL A 661 20.25 4.38 -15.92
CA VAL A 661 21.11 3.27 -15.47
C VAL A 661 20.31 1.99 -15.24
N LEU A 662 19.05 2.12 -14.82
CA LEU A 662 18.13 1.01 -14.61
C LEU A 662 17.27 0.69 -15.83
N LEU A 663 16.82 1.69 -16.58
CA LEU A 663 15.91 1.49 -17.72
C LEU A 663 16.56 0.69 -18.86
N LYS A 664 17.90 0.69 -18.98
CA LYS A 664 18.64 -0.12 -19.97
C LYS A 664 18.44 -1.64 -19.82
N TYR A 665 17.97 -2.10 -18.67
CA TYR A 665 17.76 -3.53 -18.42
C TYR A 665 16.34 -3.95 -18.79
N ASP A 666 16.22 -5.00 -19.61
CA ASP A 666 14.91 -5.54 -20.00
C ASP A 666 14.17 -6.20 -18.83
N ASN A 667 14.91 -6.75 -17.85
CA ASN A 667 14.35 -7.50 -16.72
C ASN A 667 13.83 -6.64 -15.57
N ILE A 668 13.88 -5.30 -15.68
CA ILE A 668 13.35 -4.40 -14.66
C ILE A 668 11.84 -4.17 -14.82
N ASN A 669 11.09 -4.31 -13.72
CA ASN A 669 9.67 -3.99 -13.73
C ASN A 669 9.44 -2.51 -13.41
N ILE A 670 9.29 -1.69 -14.45
CA ILE A 670 9.00 -0.25 -14.33
C ILE A 670 7.59 0.05 -13.82
N ASN A 671 6.69 -0.93 -13.88
CA ASN A 671 5.30 -0.82 -13.49
C ASN A 671 4.98 -1.54 -12.17
N ALA A 672 6.01 -1.90 -11.38
CA ALA A 672 5.86 -2.62 -10.12
C ALA A 672 5.04 -1.82 -9.11
N HIS A 673 4.28 -2.50 -8.26
CA HIS A 673 3.62 -1.88 -7.11
C HIS A 673 4.40 -2.21 -5.84
N ASN A 674 4.54 -1.25 -4.94
CA ASN A 674 4.94 -1.53 -3.56
C ASN A 674 3.74 -2.01 -2.71
N LEU A 675 3.95 -2.29 -1.42
CA LEU A 675 2.87 -2.71 -0.50
C LEU A 675 1.72 -1.70 -0.37
N LYS A 676 1.96 -0.41 -0.70
CA LYS A 676 0.93 0.64 -0.72
C LYS A 676 0.24 0.78 -2.07
N TYR A 677 0.51 -0.11 -3.03
CA TYR A 677 0.01 -0.08 -4.41
C TYR A 677 0.39 1.20 -5.17
N ILE A 678 1.55 1.77 -4.88
CA ILE A 678 2.10 2.92 -5.60
C ILE A 678 3.15 2.40 -6.58
N THR A 679 3.18 2.93 -7.81
CA THR A 679 4.20 2.61 -8.82
C THR A 679 5.40 3.57 -8.76
N PRO A 680 6.53 3.28 -9.44
CA PRO A 680 7.64 4.22 -9.54
C PRO A 680 7.19 5.57 -10.11
N LEU A 681 6.41 5.57 -11.19
CA LEU A 681 5.87 6.80 -11.79
C LEU A 681 5.04 7.62 -10.78
N MET A 682 4.11 6.99 -10.06
CA MET A 682 3.31 7.68 -9.04
C MET A 682 4.19 8.26 -7.92
N THR A 683 5.25 7.55 -7.56
CA THR A 683 6.23 8.00 -6.56
C THR A 683 6.96 9.25 -7.06
N TYR A 684 7.46 9.23 -8.29
CA TYR A 684 8.14 10.37 -8.90
C TYR A 684 7.22 11.60 -8.97
N VAL A 685 5.98 11.42 -9.42
CA VAL A 685 5.00 12.51 -9.50
C VAL A 685 4.68 13.07 -8.11
N LYS A 686 4.43 12.20 -7.12
CA LYS A 686 4.12 12.61 -5.74
C LYS A 686 5.23 13.43 -5.10
N TYR A 687 6.49 13.09 -5.39
CA TYR A 687 7.68 13.79 -4.90
C TYR A 687 8.25 14.83 -5.89
N ASN A 688 7.55 15.12 -6.98
CA ASN A 688 7.94 16.09 -8.00
C ASN A 688 9.35 15.88 -8.59
N ARG A 689 9.76 14.61 -8.82
CA ARG A 689 11.04 14.24 -9.44
C ARG A 689 10.99 14.39 -10.96
N VAL A 690 11.10 15.64 -11.45
CA VAL A 690 10.88 16.01 -12.87
C VAL A 690 11.76 15.19 -13.83
N SER A 691 13.06 15.08 -13.57
CA SER A 691 14.00 14.34 -14.44
C SER A 691 13.56 12.86 -14.64
N ASN A 692 13.30 12.14 -13.53
CA ASN A 692 12.85 10.75 -13.59
C ASN A 692 11.53 10.57 -14.34
N ILE A 693 10.64 11.55 -14.24
CA ILE A 693 9.35 11.52 -14.96
C ILE A 693 9.59 11.66 -16.46
N GLN A 694 10.43 12.60 -16.87
CA GLN A 694 10.78 12.80 -18.27
C GLN A 694 11.48 11.59 -18.89
N GLU A 695 12.30 10.88 -18.11
CA GLU A 695 12.97 9.66 -18.52
C GLU A 695 11.99 8.47 -18.61
N ILE A 696 11.22 8.20 -17.55
CA ILE A 696 10.35 7.01 -17.52
C ILE A 696 9.20 7.10 -18.53
N ILE A 697 8.71 8.31 -18.85
CA ILE A 697 7.63 8.52 -19.82
C ILE A 697 8.04 8.09 -21.24
N ARG A 698 9.34 8.19 -21.56
CA ARG A 698 9.90 7.79 -22.86
C ARG A 698 9.99 6.28 -23.02
N ASP A 699 9.94 5.51 -21.92
CA ASP A 699 9.96 4.05 -21.97
C ASP A 699 8.64 3.49 -22.52
N GLU A 700 8.72 2.67 -23.57
CA GLU A 700 7.56 2.07 -24.22
C GLU A 700 6.83 1.06 -23.34
N ARG A 701 7.52 0.45 -22.37
CA ARG A 701 6.94 -0.55 -21.45
C ARG A 701 5.99 0.09 -20.43
N LEU A 702 5.93 1.43 -20.33
CA LEU A 702 5.24 2.14 -19.27
C LEU A 702 3.71 2.05 -19.41
N ILE A 703 3.04 1.69 -18.32
CA ILE A 703 1.57 1.59 -18.25
C ILE A 703 1.03 2.74 -17.38
N LEU A 704 0.54 3.80 -18.02
CA LEU A 704 -0.05 4.96 -17.35
C LEU A 704 -1.35 4.65 -16.59
N GLY A 705 -2.12 3.67 -17.07
CA GLY A 705 -3.46 3.36 -16.53
C GLY A 705 -3.49 2.67 -15.16
N LYS A 706 -2.34 2.44 -14.51
CA LYS A 706 -2.28 1.85 -13.16
C LYS A 706 -2.79 2.85 -12.12
N TYR A 707 -3.46 2.34 -11.08
CA TYR A 707 -3.98 3.15 -9.97
C TYR A 707 -3.75 2.44 -8.64
N GLN A 708 -3.65 3.24 -7.58
CA GLN A 708 -3.52 2.78 -6.22
C GLN A 708 -4.78 2.03 -5.78
N LYS A 709 -4.61 0.80 -5.30
CA LYS A 709 -5.71 -0.03 -4.83
C LYS A 709 -6.46 0.67 -3.68
N HIS A 710 -7.78 0.49 -3.65
CA HIS A 710 -8.75 1.07 -2.70
C HIS A 710 -9.03 2.57 -2.83
N THR A 711 -8.01 3.40 -3.07
CA THR A 711 -8.20 4.86 -3.25
C THR A 711 -8.50 5.24 -4.69
N PHE A 712 -8.12 4.37 -5.64
CA PHE A 712 -8.23 4.58 -7.10
C PHE A 712 -7.48 5.83 -7.59
N LEU A 713 -6.45 6.25 -6.84
CA LEU A 713 -5.58 7.36 -7.21
C LEU A 713 -4.60 6.94 -8.29
N ASP A 714 -4.45 7.72 -9.35
CA ASP A 714 -3.44 7.47 -10.38
C ASP A 714 -2.33 8.51 -10.37
N CYS A 715 -1.44 8.45 -11.37
CA CYS A 715 -0.37 9.44 -11.49
C CYS A 715 -0.90 10.87 -11.60
N TYR A 716 -2.01 11.11 -12.32
CA TYR A 716 -2.56 12.46 -12.52
C TYR A 716 -3.12 13.05 -11.23
N ASP A 717 -3.67 12.23 -10.33
CA ASP A 717 -4.13 12.68 -9.01
C ASP A 717 -2.98 13.25 -8.15
N PHE A 718 -1.74 12.78 -8.36
CA PHE A 718 -0.57 13.24 -7.60
C PHE A 718 0.12 14.47 -8.20
N VAL A 719 -0.20 14.87 -9.44
CA VAL A 719 0.51 15.95 -10.15
C VAL A 719 0.21 17.31 -9.54
N LYS A 720 1.28 18.04 -9.18
CA LYS A 720 1.23 19.43 -8.72
C LYS A 720 1.83 20.43 -9.72
N ASN A 721 2.82 20.01 -10.51
CA ASN A 721 3.54 20.84 -11.48
C ASN A 721 2.88 20.80 -12.86
N THR A 722 2.69 21.95 -13.49
CA THR A 722 2.06 22.09 -14.82
C THR A 722 2.88 21.47 -15.93
N ILE A 723 4.22 21.51 -15.87
CA ILE A 723 5.10 20.92 -16.89
C ILE A 723 4.96 19.40 -16.91
N ILE A 724 4.96 18.77 -15.72
CA ILE A 724 4.71 17.32 -15.59
C ILE A 724 3.32 16.97 -16.13
N PHE A 725 2.35 17.85 -15.90
CA PHE A 725 0.98 17.69 -16.38
C PHE A 725 0.93 17.67 -17.92
N GLU A 726 1.71 18.53 -18.56
CA GLU A 726 1.90 18.56 -20.01
C GLU A 726 2.57 17.28 -20.52
N ASP A 727 3.72 16.89 -19.96
CA ASP A 727 4.48 15.70 -20.38
C ASP A 727 3.64 14.41 -20.28
N LEU A 728 2.95 14.23 -19.16
CA LEU A 728 2.02 13.10 -18.98
C LEU A 728 0.84 13.21 -19.95
N GLY A 729 0.31 14.41 -20.16
CA GLY A 729 -0.76 14.68 -21.12
C GLY A 729 -0.39 14.26 -22.54
N VAL A 730 0.80 14.62 -23.02
CA VAL A 730 1.32 14.22 -24.34
C VAL A 730 1.40 12.71 -24.46
N ARG A 731 1.96 12.03 -23.45
CA ARG A 731 2.02 10.56 -23.43
C ARG A 731 0.64 9.91 -23.41
N SER A 732 -0.34 10.55 -22.77
CA SER A 732 -1.73 10.09 -22.71
C SER A 732 -2.38 10.14 -24.10
N VAL A 733 -2.19 11.24 -24.83
CA VAL A 733 -2.72 11.40 -26.19
C VAL A 733 -2.11 10.35 -27.13
N ARG A 734 -0.81 10.07 -27.03
CA ARG A 734 -0.18 9.00 -27.84
C ARG A 734 -0.72 7.59 -27.55
N ASN A 735 -1.45 7.41 -26.46
CA ASN A 735 -2.11 6.16 -26.08
C ASN A 735 -3.63 6.24 -26.25
N SER A 736 -4.16 7.32 -26.83
CA SER A 736 -5.59 7.52 -27.04
C SER A 736 -6.00 7.21 -28.48
N MET A 737 -7.31 7.15 -28.69
CA MET A 737 -7.89 6.92 -30.00
C MET A 737 -7.44 8.01 -31.00
N PHE A 738 -6.86 7.58 -32.13
CA PHE A 738 -6.28 8.41 -33.20
C PHE A 738 -5.09 9.30 -32.82
N ASN A 739 -4.58 9.25 -31.59
CA ASN A 739 -3.51 10.14 -31.11
C ASN A 739 -3.84 11.64 -31.18
N LEU A 740 -5.12 12.01 -31.08
CA LEU A 740 -5.57 13.40 -31.26
C LEU A 740 -6.03 14.07 -29.97
N PHE A 741 -6.65 13.35 -29.05
CA PHE A 741 -7.24 13.94 -27.84
C PHE A 741 -7.25 12.95 -26.69
N SER A 742 -6.92 13.39 -25.48
CA SER A 742 -7.02 12.60 -24.26
C SER A 742 -7.45 13.48 -23.08
N ALA A 743 -8.58 13.13 -22.47
CA ALA A 743 -8.98 13.60 -21.16
C ALA A 743 -8.54 12.59 -20.10
N TYR A 744 -7.86 13.06 -19.06
CA TYR A 744 -7.21 12.16 -18.10
C TYR A 744 -7.38 12.57 -16.64
N SER A 745 -7.90 13.78 -16.34
CA SER A 745 -8.13 14.20 -14.96
C SER A 745 -9.38 15.06 -14.82
N LEU A 746 -10.10 14.85 -13.72
CA LEU A 746 -11.27 15.62 -13.34
C LEU A 746 -11.09 16.09 -11.88
N ARG A 747 -11.02 17.41 -11.67
CA ARG A 747 -10.74 18.01 -10.35
C ARG A 747 -11.84 18.99 -9.97
N VAL A 748 -12.04 19.21 -8.68
CA VAL A 748 -12.95 20.25 -8.18
C VAL A 748 -12.11 21.47 -7.79
N GLU A 749 -12.31 22.57 -8.50
CA GLU A 749 -11.61 23.84 -8.31
C GLU A 749 -12.66 24.94 -8.16
N ASN A 750 -12.55 25.75 -7.09
CA ASN A 750 -13.51 26.82 -6.79
C ASN A 750 -14.98 26.36 -6.85
N SER A 751 -15.26 25.18 -6.26
CA SER A 751 -16.58 24.53 -6.27
C SER A 751 -17.14 24.16 -7.66
N ASN A 752 -16.30 24.14 -8.70
CA ASN A 752 -16.66 23.69 -10.03
C ASN A 752 -15.80 22.50 -10.45
N TRP A 753 -16.41 21.54 -11.13
CA TRP A 753 -15.68 20.46 -11.77
C TRP A 753 -14.95 20.99 -13.01
N VAL A 754 -13.65 20.73 -13.07
CA VAL A 754 -12.73 21.10 -14.15
C VAL A 754 -12.17 19.83 -14.77
N LEU A 755 -12.32 19.73 -16.09
CA LEU A 755 -11.75 18.68 -16.93
C LEU A 755 -10.37 19.13 -17.41
N TYR A 756 -9.40 18.24 -17.28
CA TYR A 756 -8.05 18.40 -17.79
C TYR A 756 -7.81 17.44 -18.94
N PHE A 757 -7.26 17.97 -20.04
CA PHE A 757 -7.04 17.22 -21.27
C PHE A 757 -5.89 17.80 -22.08
N THR A 758 -5.39 16.99 -23.00
CA THR A 758 -4.38 17.37 -23.99
C THR A 758 -4.91 16.99 -25.37
N PHE A 759 -4.63 17.83 -26.37
CA PHE A 759 -5.04 17.60 -27.75
C PHE A 759 -3.92 17.96 -28.73
N LYS A 760 -3.96 17.37 -29.92
CA LYS A 760 -3.04 17.66 -31.01
C LYS A 760 -3.54 18.86 -31.80
N ASP A 761 -2.71 19.88 -31.92
CA ASP A 761 -2.95 21.04 -32.77
C ASP A 761 -2.66 20.66 -34.23
N THR A 762 -3.71 20.58 -35.04
CA THR A 762 -3.61 20.22 -36.46
C THR A 762 -2.83 21.26 -37.28
N ASN A 763 -2.73 22.51 -36.81
CA ASN A 763 -2.03 23.58 -37.53
C ASN A 763 -0.51 23.60 -37.27
N GLN A 764 -0.09 23.22 -36.05
CA GLN A 764 1.31 23.32 -35.60
C GLN A 764 1.99 21.95 -35.36
N ASP A 765 1.25 20.85 -35.55
CA ASP A 765 1.68 19.48 -35.26
C ASP A 765 2.24 19.29 -33.82
N SER A 766 1.73 20.07 -32.88
CA SER A 766 2.16 20.11 -31.48
C SER A 766 1.04 19.66 -30.54
N TYR A 767 1.36 19.26 -29.32
CA TYR A 767 0.36 18.88 -28.32
C TYR A 767 0.16 20.01 -27.32
N ILE A 768 -1.09 20.37 -27.05
CA ILE A 768 -1.46 21.47 -26.17
C ILE A 768 -2.30 20.92 -25.02
N THR A 769 -1.92 21.26 -23.78
CA THR A 769 -2.65 20.90 -22.56
C THR A 769 -3.52 22.05 -22.09
N LYS A 770 -4.80 21.77 -21.80
CA LYS A 770 -5.77 22.78 -21.34
C LYS A 770 -6.70 22.20 -20.27
N SER A 771 -7.39 23.10 -19.58
CA SER A 771 -8.45 22.75 -18.65
C SER A 771 -9.71 23.56 -18.92
N VAL A 772 -10.88 22.92 -18.78
CA VAL A 772 -12.18 23.53 -19.05
C VAL A 772 -13.20 23.09 -17.99
N SER A 773 -14.03 24.02 -17.51
CA SER A 773 -15.11 23.67 -16.57
C SER A 773 -16.19 22.81 -17.23
N LEU A 774 -16.80 21.87 -16.49
CA LEU A 774 -17.88 21.02 -17.03
C LEU A 774 -19.09 21.83 -17.52
N LYS A 775 -19.33 23.03 -16.98
CA LYS A 775 -20.40 23.95 -17.45
C LYS A 775 -20.14 24.43 -18.87
N ILE A 776 -18.89 24.82 -19.17
CA ILE A 776 -18.50 25.23 -20.52
C ILE A 776 -18.58 24.03 -21.45
N LEU A 777 -18.05 22.88 -21.04
CA LEU A 777 -18.10 21.64 -21.81
C LEU A 777 -19.54 21.24 -22.19
N PHE A 778 -20.47 21.32 -21.23
CA PHE A 778 -21.89 21.09 -21.45
C PHE A 778 -22.47 22.02 -22.51
N ASN A 779 -22.13 23.32 -22.46
CA ASN A 779 -22.61 24.30 -23.45
C ASN A 779 -22.03 24.06 -24.86
N ILE A 780 -20.77 23.63 -24.96
CA ILE A 780 -20.15 23.25 -26.24
C ILE A 780 -20.94 22.10 -26.86
N ILE A 781 -21.10 20.99 -26.13
CA ILE A 781 -21.77 19.78 -26.64
C ILE A 781 -23.24 20.07 -26.93
N LYS A 782 -23.92 20.86 -26.08
CA LYS A 782 -25.31 21.29 -26.32
C LYS A 782 -25.45 22.12 -27.58
N LYS A 783 -24.49 23.00 -27.89
CA LYS A 783 -24.49 23.79 -29.12
C LYS A 783 -24.23 22.90 -30.34
N TYR A 784 -23.27 21.98 -30.27
CA TYR A 784 -23.01 20.99 -31.32
C TYR A 784 -24.24 20.16 -31.65
N ASN A 785 -24.89 19.58 -30.64
CA ASN A 785 -26.15 18.83 -30.80
C ASN A 785 -27.26 19.66 -31.49
N LYS A 786 -27.23 20.99 -31.36
CA LYS A 786 -28.22 21.90 -31.96
C LYS A 786 -27.88 22.31 -33.39
N LEU A 787 -26.60 22.26 -33.77
CA LEU A 787 -26.10 22.56 -35.11
C LEU A 787 -26.15 21.31 -36.01
N TYR A 788 -25.77 20.15 -35.47
CA TYR A 788 -25.64 18.89 -36.18
C TYR A 788 -26.50 17.79 -35.53
N PRO A 789 -27.85 17.88 -35.61
CA PRO A 789 -28.73 16.94 -34.93
C PRO A 789 -28.71 15.51 -35.51
N LEU A 790 -28.30 15.35 -36.78
CA LEU A 790 -28.24 14.06 -37.50
C LEU A 790 -26.84 13.43 -37.50
N HIS A 791 -25.89 14.02 -36.75
CA HIS A 791 -24.52 13.50 -36.66
C HIS A 791 -24.52 12.08 -36.09
N PHE A 792 -23.64 11.22 -36.60
CA PHE A 792 -23.50 9.85 -36.10
C PHE A 792 -22.97 9.76 -34.65
N ILE A 793 -22.34 10.83 -34.12
CA ILE A 793 -21.80 10.85 -32.75
C ILE A 793 -22.92 11.12 -31.73
N PRO A 794 -22.99 10.37 -30.61
CA PRO A 794 -24.10 10.40 -29.65
C PRO A 794 -24.06 11.61 -28.69
N HIS A 795 -24.24 12.83 -29.19
CA HIS A 795 -24.16 14.05 -28.36
C HIS A 795 -25.09 14.04 -27.14
N LYS A 796 -26.33 13.56 -27.31
CA LYS A 796 -27.35 13.50 -26.24
C LYS A 796 -26.92 12.61 -25.08
N GLU A 797 -26.29 11.49 -25.39
CA GLU A 797 -25.86 10.52 -24.38
C GLU A 797 -24.70 11.05 -23.54
N VAL A 798 -23.72 11.70 -24.19
CA VAL A 798 -22.61 12.37 -23.51
C VAL A 798 -23.13 13.48 -22.58
N LEU A 799 -24.12 14.26 -23.02
CA LEU A 799 -24.78 15.26 -22.18
C LEU A 799 -25.47 14.65 -20.95
N LEU A 800 -26.16 13.52 -21.12
CA LEU A 800 -26.83 12.82 -20.02
C LEU A 800 -25.81 12.37 -18.96
N ARG A 801 -24.71 11.75 -19.37
CA ARG A 801 -23.63 11.32 -18.45
C ARG A 801 -22.95 12.50 -17.76
N LEU A 802 -22.73 13.61 -18.47
CA LEU A 802 -22.18 14.85 -17.91
C LEU A 802 -23.03 15.39 -16.75
N THR A 803 -24.35 15.39 -16.89
CA THR A 803 -25.26 15.88 -15.83
C THR A 803 -25.23 15.00 -14.57
N GLY A 804 -24.92 13.71 -14.71
CA GLY A 804 -24.79 12.79 -13.58
C GLY A 804 -23.56 13.06 -12.70
N ILE A 805 -22.46 13.52 -13.29
CA ILE A 805 -21.18 13.72 -12.56
C ILE A 805 -21.24 14.92 -11.61
N VAL A 806 -21.86 16.02 -12.04
CA VAL A 806 -21.94 17.27 -11.27
C VAL A 806 -22.67 17.09 -9.94
N LYS A 807 -23.53 16.08 -9.83
CA LYS A 807 -24.35 15.80 -8.65
C LYS A 807 -23.64 15.00 -7.56
N ASN A 808 -22.44 14.47 -7.82
CA ASN A 808 -21.80 13.47 -6.96
C ASN A 808 -20.58 14.02 -6.18
N ASN A 809 -20.30 13.42 -5.02
CA ASN A 809 -19.20 13.83 -4.15
C ASN A 809 -17.82 13.42 -4.74
N PRO A 810 -16.85 14.35 -4.89
CA PRO A 810 -15.54 14.08 -5.48
C PRO A 810 -14.65 13.10 -4.71
N ASN A 811 -14.83 12.96 -3.39
CA ASN A 811 -13.90 12.24 -2.53
C ASN A 811 -14.27 10.76 -2.31
N ASN A 812 -15.26 10.24 -3.04
CA ASN A 812 -15.64 8.83 -2.97
C ASN A 812 -14.84 8.00 -3.99
N GLY A 813 -14.14 6.95 -3.53
CA GLY A 813 -13.37 6.05 -4.40
C GLY A 813 -14.21 5.39 -5.50
N ILE A 814 -15.48 5.08 -5.23
CA ILE A 814 -16.42 4.56 -6.24
C ILE A 814 -16.67 5.60 -7.33
N GLN A 815 -16.83 6.87 -6.95
CA GLN A 815 -17.06 7.95 -7.90
C GLN A 815 -15.81 8.21 -8.75
N LYS A 816 -14.61 8.13 -8.19
CA LYS A 816 -13.36 8.22 -8.97
C LYS A 816 -13.30 7.17 -10.07
N LEU A 817 -13.64 5.93 -9.75
CA LEU A 817 -13.64 4.84 -10.73
C LEU A 817 -14.73 5.03 -11.81
N LYS A 818 -15.92 5.54 -11.46
CA LYS A 818 -16.95 5.98 -12.43
C LYS A 818 -16.45 7.14 -13.32
N ASN A 819 -15.73 8.12 -12.75
CA ASN A 819 -15.18 9.26 -13.49
C ASN A 819 -14.15 8.82 -14.54
N ARG A 820 -13.36 7.77 -14.30
CA ARG A 820 -12.43 7.22 -15.31
C ARG A 820 -13.14 6.74 -16.56
N ALA A 821 -14.24 6.01 -16.41
CA ALA A 821 -15.04 5.55 -17.56
C ALA A 821 -15.60 6.74 -18.36
N PHE A 822 -15.91 7.85 -17.69
CA PHE A 822 -16.32 9.08 -18.34
C PHE A 822 -15.16 9.78 -19.09
N LEU A 823 -13.97 9.83 -18.50
CA LEU A 823 -12.78 10.40 -19.15
C LEU A 823 -12.44 9.66 -20.46
N ASN A 824 -12.56 8.33 -20.49
CA ASN A 824 -12.41 7.54 -21.71
C ASN A 824 -13.46 7.92 -22.77
N LEU A 825 -14.74 8.04 -22.37
CA LEU A 825 -15.81 8.43 -23.27
C LEU A 825 -15.58 9.82 -23.88
N ILE A 826 -15.19 10.80 -23.06
CA ILE A 826 -14.89 12.16 -23.53
C ILE A 826 -13.68 12.17 -24.47
N SER A 827 -12.67 11.35 -24.17
CA SER A 827 -11.49 11.21 -25.03
C SER A 827 -11.88 10.72 -26.42
N ASN A 828 -12.68 9.65 -26.48
CA ASN A 828 -13.17 9.08 -27.74
C ASN A 828 -14.09 10.06 -28.49
N TYR A 829 -14.96 10.78 -27.77
CA TYR A 829 -15.87 11.77 -28.35
C TYR A 829 -15.13 12.89 -29.08
N PHE A 830 -14.20 13.59 -28.41
CA PHE A 830 -13.46 14.68 -29.05
C PHE A 830 -12.40 14.17 -30.02
N GLY A 831 -11.76 13.03 -29.75
CA GLY A 831 -10.84 12.40 -30.68
C GLY A 831 -11.52 12.11 -32.03
N THR A 832 -12.76 11.62 -31.99
CA THR A 832 -13.54 11.36 -33.20
C THR A 832 -13.95 12.64 -33.92
N LEU A 833 -14.41 13.66 -33.18
CA LEU A 833 -14.80 14.94 -33.78
C LEU A 833 -13.64 15.68 -34.46
N ILE A 834 -12.44 15.61 -33.89
CA ILE A 834 -11.24 16.20 -34.50
C ILE A 834 -10.83 15.39 -35.73
N GLU A 835 -10.93 14.05 -35.66
CA GLU A 835 -10.59 13.16 -36.77
C GLU A 835 -11.50 13.32 -37.99
N THR A 836 -12.77 13.67 -37.78
CA THR A 836 -13.73 13.92 -38.86
C THR A 836 -13.78 15.39 -39.31
N ASP A 837 -12.84 16.22 -38.84
CA ASP A 837 -12.78 17.67 -39.09
C ASP A 837 -14.06 18.44 -38.67
N ASP A 838 -14.86 17.87 -37.78
CA ASP A 838 -16.12 18.46 -37.30
C ASP A 838 -15.91 19.38 -36.07
N PHE A 839 -14.71 19.42 -35.51
CA PHE A 839 -14.36 20.27 -34.36
C PHE A 839 -13.14 21.16 -34.58
N ASP A 840 -13.36 22.47 -34.49
CA ASP A 840 -12.30 23.47 -34.53
C ASP A 840 -11.52 23.52 -33.21
N THR A 841 -10.27 23.05 -33.23
CA THR A 841 -9.40 23.00 -32.05
C THR A 841 -9.03 24.39 -31.51
N GLU A 842 -9.18 25.46 -32.29
CA GLU A 842 -8.97 26.84 -31.81
C GLU A 842 -9.95 27.23 -30.69
N LEU A 843 -11.13 26.60 -30.65
CA LEU A 843 -12.12 26.78 -29.60
C LEU A 843 -11.58 26.45 -28.21
N PHE A 844 -10.63 25.51 -28.09
CA PHE A 844 -9.97 25.20 -26.82
C PHE A 844 -8.76 26.09 -26.53
N LYS A 845 -8.17 26.73 -27.54
CA LYS A 845 -7.03 27.64 -27.35
C LYS A 845 -7.47 28.97 -26.73
N ASN A 846 -8.59 29.54 -27.22
CA ASN A 846 -9.04 30.89 -26.88
C ASN A 846 -10.39 30.90 -26.14
N PRO A 847 -10.42 31.08 -24.80
CA PRO A 847 -11.67 31.08 -24.03
C PRO A 847 -12.61 32.24 -24.39
N GLU A 848 -12.09 33.37 -24.86
CA GLU A 848 -12.93 34.49 -25.34
C GLU A 848 -13.64 34.15 -26.66
N SER A 849 -12.93 33.56 -27.62
CA SER A 849 -13.52 33.06 -28.87
C SER A 849 -14.57 32.00 -28.59
N LEU A 850 -14.33 31.14 -27.61
CA LEU A 850 -15.28 30.12 -27.17
C LEU A 850 -16.57 30.72 -26.62
N THR A 851 -16.49 31.72 -25.75
CA THR A 851 -17.68 32.37 -25.18
C THR A 851 -18.47 33.17 -26.23
N LYS A 852 -17.76 33.86 -27.15
CA LYS A 852 -18.38 34.51 -28.32
C LYS A 852 -19.06 33.49 -29.22
N TRP A 853 -18.40 32.37 -29.50
CA TRP A 853 -18.97 31.28 -30.29
C TRP A 853 -20.21 30.72 -29.60
N ILE A 854 -20.17 30.36 -28.30
CA ILE A 854 -21.34 29.86 -27.57
C ILE A 854 -22.54 30.83 -27.65
N LYS A 855 -22.28 32.15 -27.56
CA LYS A 855 -23.32 33.20 -27.63
C LYS A 855 -23.81 33.50 -29.06
N ALA A 856 -23.02 33.21 -30.09
CA ALA A 856 -23.40 33.46 -31.46
C ALA A 856 -24.61 32.59 -31.87
N GLY A 857 -25.69 33.25 -32.30
CA GLY A 857 -26.91 32.63 -32.84
C GLY A 857 -26.66 31.91 -34.18
N LYS A 858 -27.62 31.11 -34.62
CA LYS A 858 -27.55 30.39 -35.91
C LYS A 858 -27.19 31.38 -37.04
N ARG A 859 -26.06 31.18 -37.72
CA ARG A 859 -25.89 31.72 -39.07
C ARG A 859 -26.93 30.99 -39.94
N LYS A 860 -27.93 31.72 -40.45
CA LYS A 860 -28.79 31.19 -41.51
C LYS A 860 -27.88 30.91 -42.70
N HIS A 861 -27.50 29.64 -42.93
CA HIS A 861 -27.03 29.26 -44.25
C HIS A 861 -28.20 29.51 -45.20
N LYS A 862 -28.08 30.58 -45.99
CA LYS A 862 -28.83 30.73 -47.23
C LYS A 862 -28.30 29.66 -48.19
N LYS A 863 -28.76 28.41 -48.06
CA LYS A 863 -28.82 27.53 -49.24
C LYS A 863 -30.08 27.97 -49.98
N GLU A 864 -29.89 28.62 -51.12
CA GLU A 864 -30.99 28.98 -52.02
C GLU A 864 -31.79 27.72 -52.36
N ASN A 865 -33.11 27.83 -52.23
CA ASN A 865 -34.06 26.74 -52.46
C ASN A 865 -34.08 26.36 -53.95
N TYR A 866 -33.20 25.47 -54.37
CA TYR A 866 -33.42 24.65 -55.56
C TYR A 866 -33.88 23.26 -55.11
N TYR A 867 -35.12 23.16 -54.65
CA TYR A 867 -35.74 21.85 -54.45
C TYR A 867 -36.26 21.36 -55.80
N LYS A 868 -35.65 20.30 -56.32
CA LYS A 868 -36.23 19.51 -57.41
C LYS A 868 -37.54 18.91 -56.86
N ARG A 869 -38.67 19.10 -57.56
CA ARG A 869 -39.96 18.50 -57.18
C ARG A 869 -39.76 16.98 -57.12
N MET A 870 -39.76 16.41 -55.91
CA MET A 870 -39.57 14.97 -55.74
C MET A 870 -40.77 14.20 -56.27
N THR A 871 -40.49 13.17 -57.04
CA THR A 871 -41.48 12.20 -57.49
C THR A 871 -41.67 11.10 -56.44
N LEU A 872 -42.74 10.32 -56.59
CA LEU A 872 -42.96 9.13 -55.76
C LEU A 872 -41.80 8.12 -55.89
N ASP A 873 -41.16 8.06 -57.06
CA ASP A 873 -40.01 7.19 -57.32
C ASP A 873 -38.78 7.66 -56.55
N ASP A 874 -38.53 8.97 -56.45
CA ASP A 874 -37.43 9.54 -55.66
C ASP A 874 -37.59 9.17 -54.16
N ILE A 875 -38.80 9.28 -53.61
CA ILE A 875 -39.09 8.89 -52.22
C ILE A 875 -38.91 7.37 -52.02
N ASN A 876 -39.32 6.55 -52.99
CA ASN A 876 -39.12 5.10 -52.93
C ASN A 876 -37.64 4.70 -53.02
N MET A 877 -36.82 5.43 -53.79
CA MET A 877 -35.36 5.24 -53.83
C MET A 877 -34.72 5.60 -52.49
N ILE A 878 -35.08 6.76 -51.91
CA ILE A 878 -34.61 7.16 -50.57
C ILE A 878 -35.00 6.10 -49.54
N LYS A 879 -36.25 5.64 -49.56
CA LYS A 879 -36.73 4.57 -48.68
C LYS A 879 -35.89 3.30 -48.82
N SER A 880 -35.62 2.86 -50.04
CA SER A 880 -34.82 1.66 -50.31
C SER A 880 -33.37 1.81 -49.83
N PHE A 881 -32.76 2.96 -50.07
CA PHE A 881 -31.42 3.30 -49.57
C PHE A 881 -31.36 3.26 -48.04
N VAL A 882 -32.31 3.89 -47.36
CA VAL A 882 -32.34 3.93 -45.89
C VAL A 882 -32.59 2.54 -45.31
N GLN A 883 -33.49 1.74 -45.91
CA GLN A 883 -33.73 0.36 -45.49
C GLN A 883 -32.49 -0.52 -45.63
N PHE A 884 -31.77 -0.39 -46.74
CA PHE A 884 -30.50 -1.10 -46.95
C PHE A 884 -29.48 -0.76 -45.86
N ASN A 885 -29.26 0.53 -45.57
CA ASN A 885 -28.29 0.97 -44.58
C ASN A 885 -28.68 0.58 -43.14
N ILE A 886 -29.97 0.61 -42.78
CA ILE A 886 -30.45 0.09 -41.49
C ILE A 886 -30.13 -1.39 -41.34
N ASN A 887 -30.29 -2.18 -42.41
CA ASN A 887 -29.95 -3.61 -42.36
C ASN A 887 -28.44 -3.83 -42.17
N GLU A 888 -27.59 -3.09 -42.88
CA GLU A 888 -26.13 -3.17 -42.73
C GLU A 888 -25.65 -2.70 -41.34
N LEU A 889 -26.17 -1.57 -40.84
CA LEU A 889 -25.91 -1.12 -39.47
C LEU A 889 -26.41 -2.13 -38.44
N GLY A 890 -27.54 -2.78 -38.70
CA GLY A 890 -28.07 -3.87 -37.88
C GLY A 890 -27.14 -5.09 -37.83
N LYS A 891 -26.53 -5.48 -38.95
CA LYS A 891 -25.50 -6.55 -38.99
C LYS A 891 -24.25 -6.16 -38.20
N LEU A 892 -23.78 -4.93 -38.36
CA LEU A 892 -22.64 -4.40 -37.60
C LEU A 892 -22.93 -4.39 -36.10
N ASN A 893 -24.09 -3.86 -35.69
CA ASN A 893 -24.49 -3.80 -34.29
C ASN A 893 -24.55 -5.20 -33.64
N ARG A 894 -25.12 -6.20 -34.33
CA ARG A 894 -25.11 -7.59 -33.85
C ARG A 894 -23.69 -8.12 -33.63
N THR A 895 -22.78 -7.79 -34.54
CA THR A 895 -21.37 -8.23 -34.47
C THR A 895 -20.66 -7.56 -33.29
N LEU A 896 -20.87 -6.25 -33.09
CA LEU A 896 -20.32 -5.49 -31.96
C LEU A 896 -20.88 -5.99 -30.63
N ALA A 897 -22.19 -6.29 -30.55
CA ALA A 897 -22.82 -6.84 -29.36
C ALA A 897 -22.23 -8.22 -28.98
N ILE A 898 -21.97 -9.10 -29.97
CA ILE A 898 -21.29 -10.39 -29.74
C ILE A 898 -19.87 -10.15 -29.23
N LEU A 899 -19.11 -9.26 -29.87
CA LEU A 899 -17.73 -8.97 -29.48
C LEU A 899 -17.65 -8.37 -28.07
N LYS A 900 -18.57 -7.46 -27.71
CA LYS A 900 -18.72 -6.89 -26.37
C LYS A 900 -19.00 -7.96 -25.32
N LYS A 901 -19.93 -8.88 -25.60
CA LYS A 901 -20.24 -10.04 -24.73
C LYS A 901 -18.99 -10.93 -24.57
N LEU A 902 -18.28 -11.26 -25.64
CA LEU A 902 -17.05 -12.05 -25.60
C LEU A 902 -15.95 -11.40 -24.76
N CYS A 903 -15.63 -10.12 -25.01
CA CYS A 903 -14.63 -9.37 -24.24
C CYS A 903 -14.98 -9.31 -22.74
N THR A 904 -16.25 -9.12 -22.42
CA THR A 904 -16.74 -9.11 -21.03
C THR A 904 -16.56 -10.48 -20.37
N PHE A 905 -16.95 -11.57 -21.06
CA PHE A 905 -16.81 -12.92 -20.53
C PHE A 905 -15.37 -13.41 -20.45
N LEU A 906 -14.49 -13.00 -21.37
CA LEU A 906 -13.06 -13.27 -21.28
C LEU A 906 -12.48 -12.63 -20.00
N ALA A 907 -12.80 -11.37 -19.73
CA ALA A 907 -12.37 -10.68 -18.52
C ALA A 907 -12.90 -11.37 -17.23
N LEU A 908 -14.16 -11.80 -17.23
CA LEU A 908 -14.77 -12.52 -16.11
C LEU A 908 -14.17 -13.92 -15.92
N LYS A 909 -13.95 -14.67 -17.01
CA LYS A 909 -13.42 -16.04 -16.97
C LYS A 909 -11.95 -16.09 -16.59
N ILE A 910 -11.16 -15.10 -17.02
CA ILE A 910 -9.81 -14.91 -16.52
C ILE A 910 -9.82 -14.70 -15.01
N ASN A 911 -10.78 -13.93 -14.48
CA ASN A 911 -10.94 -13.77 -13.04
C ASN A 911 -11.37 -15.09 -12.36
N ASP A 912 -12.28 -15.85 -12.95
CA ASP A 912 -12.69 -17.18 -12.45
C ASP A 912 -11.49 -18.14 -12.35
N VAL A 913 -10.62 -18.19 -13.37
CA VAL A 913 -9.41 -19.03 -13.37
C VAL A 913 -8.46 -18.59 -12.25
N ASN A 914 -8.24 -17.28 -12.11
CA ASN A 914 -7.41 -16.73 -11.05
C ASN A 914 -7.93 -17.09 -9.65
N GLU A 915 -9.24 -16.96 -9.41
CA GLU A 915 -9.86 -17.31 -8.13
C GLU A 915 -9.85 -18.82 -7.89
N SER A 916 -10.11 -19.64 -8.91
CA SER A 916 -10.02 -21.10 -8.81
C SER A 916 -8.62 -21.57 -8.40
N TYR A 917 -7.58 -20.95 -8.96
CA TYR A 917 -6.20 -21.23 -8.59
C TYR A 917 -5.89 -20.83 -7.14
N LYS A 918 -6.41 -19.69 -6.68
CA LYS A 918 -6.29 -19.29 -5.27
C LYS A 918 -6.98 -20.29 -4.34
N LEU A 919 -8.18 -20.76 -4.70
CA LEU A 919 -8.90 -21.78 -3.94
C LEU A 919 -8.10 -23.08 -3.87
N PHE A 920 -7.62 -23.56 -5.02
CA PHE A 920 -6.78 -24.76 -5.11
C PHE A 920 -5.55 -24.65 -4.20
N ARG A 921 -4.85 -23.49 -4.22
CA ARG A 921 -3.74 -23.20 -3.32
C ARG A 921 -4.14 -23.24 -1.85
N ASN A 922 -5.22 -22.54 -1.50
CA ASN A 922 -5.69 -22.44 -0.11
C ASN A 922 -6.02 -23.83 0.44
N PHE A 923 -6.72 -24.66 -0.33
CA PHE A 923 -7.02 -26.05 0.05
C PHE A 923 -5.76 -26.93 0.09
N GLY A 924 -4.87 -26.82 -0.90
CA GLY A 924 -3.61 -27.55 -0.91
C GLY A 924 -2.72 -27.21 0.29
N ALA A 925 -2.72 -25.95 0.73
CA ALA A 925 -2.00 -25.51 1.93
C ALA A 925 -2.58 -26.08 3.24
N LEU A 926 -3.83 -26.55 3.24
CA LEU A 926 -4.49 -27.17 4.38
C LEU A 926 -4.29 -28.70 4.45
N LEU A 927 -3.64 -29.33 3.47
CA LEU A 927 -3.34 -30.76 3.49
C LEU A 927 -2.35 -31.12 4.63
N GLN A 928 -2.53 -32.32 5.21
CA GLN A 928 -1.68 -32.82 6.32
C GLN A 928 -0.21 -33.01 5.93
N GLN A 929 0.04 -33.47 4.69
CA GLN A 929 1.39 -33.73 4.22
C GLN A 929 2.17 -32.42 4.08
N LYS A 930 3.16 -32.22 4.95
CA LYS A 930 3.93 -30.97 5.05
C LYS A 930 4.62 -30.60 3.74
N ASP A 931 5.13 -31.57 3.00
CA ASP A 931 5.83 -31.32 1.74
C ASP A 931 4.88 -30.74 0.68
N ILE A 932 3.71 -31.36 0.50
CA ILE A 932 2.68 -30.87 -0.42
C ILE A 932 2.13 -29.52 0.07
N SER A 933 1.85 -29.36 1.37
CA SER A 933 1.38 -28.08 1.93
C SER A 933 2.40 -26.96 1.69
N ASN A 934 3.69 -27.23 1.89
CA ASN A 934 4.77 -26.28 1.68
C ASN A 934 4.96 -25.97 0.19
N GLN A 935 4.92 -26.98 -0.69
CA GLN A 935 4.95 -26.77 -2.14
C GLN A 935 3.74 -25.97 -2.62
N MET A 936 2.52 -26.30 -2.17
CA MET A 936 1.30 -25.55 -2.48
C MET A 936 1.37 -24.10 -1.99
N LYS A 937 1.94 -23.85 -0.80
CA LYS A 937 2.23 -22.48 -0.35
C LYS A 937 3.23 -21.77 -1.26
N LYS A 938 4.21 -22.49 -1.83
CA LYS A 938 5.24 -21.97 -2.75
C LYS A 938 4.76 -21.79 -4.20
N ILE A 939 3.63 -22.34 -4.63
CA ILE A 939 3.03 -22.25 -6.00
C ILE A 939 2.56 -20.81 -6.38
N ASP A 940 3.10 -19.79 -5.72
CA ASP A 940 2.73 -18.39 -5.92
C ASP A 940 3.23 -17.86 -7.26
N GLY A 941 2.39 -17.86 -8.30
CA GLY A 941 2.58 -16.99 -9.47
C GLY A 941 2.84 -17.63 -10.83
N LEU A 942 2.86 -18.95 -10.96
CA LEU A 942 3.04 -19.60 -12.28
C LEU A 942 1.87 -19.31 -13.25
N ILE A 943 0.68 -18.98 -12.76
CA ILE A 943 -0.53 -18.76 -13.61
C ILE A 943 -1.40 -17.65 -13.01
N LYS A 944 -0.94 -16.38 -13.05
CA LYS A 944 -1.82 -15.22 -12.79
C LYS A 944 -2.08 -14.47 -14.10
N PRO A 945 -3.11 -14.82 -14.89
CA PRO A 945 -3.54 -14.03 -16.06
C PRO A 945 -4.14 -12.65 -15.70
N LYS A 946 -3.94 -12.16 -14.47
CA LYS A 946 -4.54 -10.92 -13.93
C LYS A 946 -4.39 -9.71 -14.85
N TYR A 947 -3.28 -9.58 -15.57
CA TYR A 947 -3.03 -8.37 -16.36
C TYR A 947 -3.63 -8.40 -17.76
N PHE A 948 -4.10 -9.54 -18.27
CA PHE A 948 -4.83 -9.54 -19.54
C PHE A 948 -6.22 -8.90 -19.40
N GLN A 949 -6.79 -8.94 -18.18
CA GLN A 949 -8.07 -8.34 -17.86
C GLN A 949 -8.11 -6.84 -18.18
N SER A 950 -7.05 -6.08 -17.89
CA SER A 950 -7.04 -4.62 -18.12
C SER A 950 -7.09 -4.25 -19.61
N ILE A 951 -6.41 -5.00 -20.47
CA ILE A 951 -6.44 -4.75 -21.92
C ILE A 951 -7.84 -4.99 -22.47
N PHE A 952 -8.49 -6.09 -22.07
CA PHE A 952 -9.86 -6.39 -22.50
C PHE A 952 -10.86 -5.32 -22.03
N LEU A 953 -10.65 -4.71 -20.87
CA LEU A 953 -11.47 -3.59 -20.41
C LEU A 953 -11.27 -2.34 -21.27
N ILE A 954 -10.03 -2.02 -21.67
CA ILE A 954 -9.75 -0.90 -22.59
C ILE A 954 -10.41 -1.18 -23.95
N LEU A 955 -10.20 -2.37 -24.50
CA LEU A 955 -10.82 -2.80 -25.75
C LEU A 955 -12.35 -2.72 -25.69
N LEU A 956 -12.94 -3.12 -24.56
CA LEU A 956 -14.38 -3.09 -24.36
C LEU A 956 -14.94 -1.67 -24.34
N ASP A 957 -14.24 -0.71 -23.72
CA ASP A 957 -14.64 0.71 -23.77
C ASP A 957 -14.64 1.24 -25.20
N GLN A 958 -13.65 0.84 -26.01
CA GLN A 958 -13.57 1.24 -27.42
C GLN A 958 -14.69 0.63 -28.27
N ILE A 959 -14.95 -0.68 -28.12
CA ILE A 959 -16.05 -1.37 -28.81
C ILE A 959 -17.40 -0.76 -28.42
N SER A 960 -17.60 -0.47 -27.13
CA SER A 960 -18.85 0.12 -26.64
C SER A 960 -19.09 1.50 -27.26
N PHE A 961 -18.05 2.31 -27.46
CA PHE A 961 -18.18 3.60 -28.14
C PHE A 961 -18.60 3.45 -29.61
N LEU A 962 -17.97 2.53 -30.35
CA LEU A 962 -18.34 2.24 -31.74
C LEU A 962 -19.79 1.70 -31.85
N GLU A 963 -20.21 0.85 -30.90
CA GLU A 963 -21.58 0.34 -30.80
C GLU A 963 -22.59 1.48 -30.61
N ILE A 964 -22.32 2.40 -29.67
CA ILE A 964 -23.18 3.56 -29.43
C ILE A 964 -23.31 4.42 -30.70
N CYS A 965 -22.21 4.73 -31.38
CA CYS A 965 -22.23 5.47 -32.65
C CYS A 965 -23.05 4.73 -33.73
N THR A 966 -22.93 3.41 -33.80
CA THR A 966 -23.68 2.56 -34.76
C THR A 966 -25.18 2.59 -34.47
N ILE A 967 -25.58 2.48 -33.20
CA ILE A 967 -26.97 2.55 -32.76
C ILE A 967 -27.54 3.93 -33.07
N HIS A 968 -26.84 5.01 -32.72
CA HIS A 968 -27.31 6.37 -32.97
C HIS A 968 -27.48 6.65 -34.47
N MET A 969 -26.56 6.19 -35.31
CA MET A 969 -26.71 6.30 -36.77
C MET A 969 -27.91 5.51 -37.28
N SER A 970 -28.14 4.31 -36.75
CA SER A 970 -29.31 3.50 -37.10
C SER A 970 -30.62 4.16 -36.67
N ASP A 971 -30.66 4.81 -35.51
CA ASP A 971 -31.83 5.51 -34.99
C ASP A 971 -32.17 6.74 -35.85
N ASN A 972 -31.16 7.51 -36.25
CA ASN A 972 -31.35 8.64 -37.17
C ASN A 972 -31.96 8.20 -38.53
N PHE A 973 -31.53 7.06 -39.07
CA PHE A 973 -32.15 6.48 -40.27
C PHE A 973 -33.57 5.94 -40.01
N ASN A 974 -33.80 5.33 -38.85
CA ASN A 974 -35.11 4.81 -38.46
C ASN A 974 -36.14 5.93 -38.30
N ASP A 975 -35.75 7.09 -37.77
CA ASP A 975 -36.64 8.24 -37.61
C ASP A 975 -37.18 8.73 -38.97
N LEU A 976 -36.32 8.79 -40.00
CA LEU A 976 -36.72 9.16 -41.36
C LEU A 976 -37.71 8.16 -41.98
N ILE A 977 -37.54 6.86 -41.72
CA ILE A 977 -38.47 5.82 -42.20
C ILE A 977 -39.79 5.80 -41.45
N LYS A 978 -39.78 5.98 -40.13
CA LYS A 978 -40.96 5.77 -39.28
C LYS A 978 -41.83 7.02 -39.15
N ASN A 979 -41.24 8.21 -39.24
CA ASN A 979 -41.94 9.46 -39.01
C ASN A 979 -42.10 10.25 -40.32
N ASP A 980 -41.00 10.61 -40.98
CA ASP A 980 -41.02 11.58 -42.07
C ASP A 980 -41.64 11.01 -43.36
N ILE A 981 -41.25 9.80 -43.78
CA ILE A 981 -41.79 9.16 -45.01
C ILE A 981 -43.31 8.88 -44.88
N PRO A 982 -43.83 8.34 -43.75
CA PRO A 982 -45.27 8.17 -43.56
C PRO A 982 -46.04 9.50 -43.50
N GLU A 983 -45.47 10.54 -42.88
CA GLU A 983 -46.05 11.89 -42.89
C GLU A 983 -46.14 12.44 -44.32
N TRP A 984 -45.10 12.24 -45.14
CA TRP A 984 -45.13 12.62 -46.54
C TRP A 984 -46.25 11.90 -47.31
N HIS A 985 -46.41 10.58 -47.12
CA HIS A 985 -47.49 9.82 -47.75
C HIS A 985 -48.89 10.29 -47.32
N SER A 986 -49.07 10.64 -46.04
CA SER A 986 -50.37 11.11 -45.51
C SER A 986 -50.74 12.48 -46.09
N VAL A 987 -49.81 13.44 -46.09
CA VAL A 987 -50.02 14.77 -46.68
C VAL A 987 -50.22 14.67 -48.18
N HIS A 988 -49.45 13.83 -48.88
CA HIS A 988 -49.64 13.55 -50.31
C HIS A 988 -51.04 13.00 -50.62
N PHE A 989 -51.53 12.05 -49.81
CA PHE A 989 -52.86 11.46 -49.98
C PHE A 989 -53.98 12.48 -49.75
N ILE A 990 -53.90 13.26 -48.67
CA ILE A 990 -54.85 14.35 -48.36
C ILE A 990 -54.88 15.35 -49.52
N LEU A 991 -53.72 15.78 -49.98
CA LEU A 991 -53.59 16.76 -51.06
C LEU A 991 -54.09 16.22 -52.41
N SER A 992 -53.86 14.94 -52.70
CA SER A 992 -54.43 14.25 -53.87
C SER A 992 -55.96 14.20 -53.81
N ASN A 993 -56.53 13.89 -52.64
CA ASN A 993 -57.98 13.85 -52.43
C ASN A 993 -58.61 15.24 -52.50
N LEU A 994 -58.02 16.26 -51.87
CA LEU A 994 -58.48 17.64 -51.96
C LEU A 994 -58.46 18.15 -53.40
N LYS A 995 -57.40 17.83 -54.18
CA LYS A 995 -57.34 18.17 -55.62
C LYS A 995 -58.39 17.42 -56.45
N LYS A 996 -58.67 16.16 -56.13
CA LYS A 996 -59.75 15.37 -56.77
C LYS A 996 -61.12 15.92 -56.41
N GLN A 997 -61.35 16.29 -55.15
CA GLN A 997 -62.58 16.89 -54.66
C GLN A 997 -62.80 18.26 -55.29
N TYR A 998 -61.76 19.09 -55.36
CA TYR A 998 -61.82 20.40 -56.03
C TYR A 998 -62.17 20.24 -57.51
N LYS A 999 -61.53 19.29 -58.22
CA LYS A 999 -61.93 18.95 -59.58
C LYS A 999 -63.38 18.48 -59.63
N ARG A 1000 -63.81 17.52 -58.81
CA ARG A 1000 -65.17 16.98 -58.86
C ARG A 1000 -66.27 18.01 -58.56
N ASP A 1001 -66.05 18.87 -57.57
CA ASP A 1001 -67.08 19.77 -57.03
C ASP A 1001 -67.11 21.13 -57.77
N PHE A 1002 -66.05 21.47 -58.53
CA PHE A 1002 -65.88 22.77 -59.22
C PHE A 1002 -65.43 22.68 -60.70
N SER A 1003 -65.17 21.49 -61.27
CA SER A 1003 -64.99 21.35 -62.72
C SER A 1003 -66.35 21.27 -63.41
N ASP A 1004 -66.91 22.44 -63.71
CA ASP A 1004 -67.76 22.72 -64.88
C ASP A 1004 -68.47 24.06 -64.63
N PHE A 1005 -67.86 25.15 -65.11
CA PHE A 1005 -68.58 26.35 -65.53
C PHE A 1005 -67.71 27.12 -66.53
N ASP A 1006 -67.65 26.59 -67.75
CA ASP A 1006 -67.33 27.43 -68.89
C ASP A 1006 -68.45 28.47 -69.06
N SER A 1007 -68.03 29.70 -69.30
CA SER A 1007 -68.85 30.85 -69.66
C SER A 1007 -70.09 30.50 -70.50
N ARG A 1008 -71.30 30.83 -70.03
CA ARG A 1008 -72.40 31.39 -70.86
C ARG A 1008 -73.66 31.75 -70.05
N ASN A 1009 -74.16 32.94 -70.37
CA ASN A 1009 -75.53 33.47 -70.27
C ASN A 1009 -76.00 34.07 -68.93
N GLY A 1010 -76.25 35.38 -69.00
CA GLY A 1010 -76.92 36.17 -67.98
C GLY A 1010 -78.45 36.09 -68.04
N LEU A 1011 -79.03 36.88 -67.14
CA LEU A 1011 -80.46 37.24 -66.97
C LEU A 1011 -81.31 36.26 -66.12
N ASN A 1012 -81.19 36.41 -64.79
CA ASN A 1012 -82.26 36.69 -63.81
C ASN A 1012 -81.83 36.21 -62.41
N GLU A 1013 -81.31 37.13 -61.59
CA GLU A 1013 -80.87 36.84 -60.20
C GLU A 1013 -82.07 36.84 -59.23
N ASN A 1014 -82.46 35.65 -58.77
CA ASN A 1014 -83.33 35.50 -57.59
C ASN A 1014 -82.50 35.57 -56.30
N ILE A 1015 -83.07 36.08 -55.20
CA ILE A 1015 -82.41 36.21 -53.88
C ILE A 1015 -81.85 34.85 -53.38
N LEU A 1016 -82.50 33.74 -53.73
CA LEU A 1016 -82.03 32.38 -53.43
C LEU A 1016 -80.73 32.00 -54.18
N SER A 1017 -80.54 32.46 -55.42
CA SER A 1017 -79.36 32.13 -56.24
C SER A 1017 -78.10 32.87 -55.76
N ARG A 1018 -78.25 34.09 -55.23
CA ARG A 1018 -77.18 34.84 -54.52
C ARG A 1018 -76.75 34.13 -53.24
N TYR A 1019 -77.68 33.53 -52.50
CA TYR A 1019 -77.39 32.81 -51.26
C TYR A 1019 -76.67 31.48 -51.51
N THR A 1020 -77.03 30.74 -52.56
CA THR A 1020 -76.34 29.51 -52.97
C THR A 1020 -74.98 29.77 -53.63
N LYS A 1021 -74.85 30.89 -54.37
CA LYS A 1021 -73.58 31.32 -54.98
C LYS A 1021 -72.56 31.75 -53.92
N ASN A 1022 -72.97 32.55 -52.94
CA ASN A 1022 -72.09 32.95 -51.81
C ASN A 1022 -71.64 31.74 -50.96
N LYS A 1023 -72.50 30.73 -50.75
CA LYS A 1023 -72.11 29.49 -50.06
C LYS A 1023 -71.15 28.63 -50.89
N ARG A 1024 -71.32 28.58 -52.22
CA ARG A 1024 -70.42 27.84 -53.12
C ARG A 1024 -69.08 28.53 -53.27
N GLU A 1025 -69.04 29.85 -53.42
CA GLU A 1025 -67.81 30.65 -53.43
C GLU A 1025 -67.07 30.56 -52.08
N ALA A 1026 -67.79 30.56 -50.95
CA ALA A 1026 -67.17 30.33 -49.63
C ALA A 1026 -66.62 28.91 -49.48
N ALA A 1027 -67.30 27.89 -50.01
CA ALA A 1027 -66.83 26.50 -49.99
C ALA A 1027 -65.64 26.27 -50.93
N GLU A 1028 -65.65 26.87 -52.12
CA GLU A 1028 -64.54 26.85 -53.07
C GLU A 1028 -63.31 27.55 -52.49
N LYS A 1029 -63.51 28.73 -51.90
CA LYS A 1029 -62.45 29.48 -51.23
C LYS A 1029 -61.84 28.67 -50.09
N ARG A 1030 -62.66 28.04 -49.25
CA ARG A 1030 -62.21 27.17 -48.16
C ARG A 1030 -61.39 25.97 -48.66
N ILE A 1031 -61.87 25.24 -49.68
CA ILE A 1031 -61.13 24.09 -50.24
C ILE A 1031 -59.84 24.56 -50.92
N SER A 1032 -59.84 25.72 -51.57
CA SER A 1032 -58.64 26.30 -52.18
C SER A 1032 -57.60 26.74 -51.13
N GLU A 1033 -58.04 27.32 -50.01
CA GLU A 1033 -57.19 27.67 -48.86
C GLU A 1033 -56.61 26.39 -48.23
N GLU A 1034 -57.41 25.35 -48.02
CA GLU A 1034 -56.94 24.05 -47.51
C GLU A 1034 -55.95 23.38 -48.48
N ILE A 1035 -56.13 23.50 -49.81
CA ILE A 1035 -55.17 23.01 -50.81
C ILE A 1035 -53.86 23.80 -50.72
N ILE A 1036 -53.91 25.13 -50.58
CA ILE A 1036 -52.71 25.97 -50.46
C ILE A 1036 -51.95 25.61 -49.18
N GLU A 1037 -52.64 25.53 -48.03
CA GLU A 1037 -52.03 25.15 -46.76
C GLU A 1037 -51.36 23.77 -46.84
N ASN A 1038 -52.07 22.75 -47.32
CA ASN A 1038 -51.51 21.40 -47.46
C ASN A 1038 -50.39 21.34 -48.51
N THR A 1039 -50.42 22.19 -49.56
CA THR A 1039 -49.31 22.28 -50.53
C THR A 1039 -48.07 22.88 -49.88
N THR A 1040 -48.23 23.93 -49.08
CA THR A 1040 -47.09 24.49 -48.32
C THR A 1040 -46.54 23.50 -47.29
N LEU A 1041 -47.40 22.69 -46.67
CA LEU A 1041 -46.99 21.63 -45.76
C LEU A 1041 -46.26 20.50 -46.50
N PHE A 1042 -46.80 20.05 -47.63
CA PHE A 1042 -46.20 19.04 -48.50
C PHE A 1042 -44.80 19.46 -48.97
N ASP A 1043 -44.65 20.69 -49.44
CA ASP A 1043 -43.35 21.22 -49.88
C ASP A 1043 -42.36 21.31 -48.71
N LYS A 1044 -42.81 21.68 -47.50
CA LYS A 1044 -41.97 21.67 -46.29
C LYS A 1044 -41.51 20.27 -45.90
N VAL A 1045 -42.41 19.28 -45.88
CA VAL A 1045 -42.08 17.88 -45.53
C VAL A 1045 -41.14 17.29 -46.59
N THR A 1046 -41.39 17.55 -47.87
CA THR A 1046 -40.53 17.09 -48.97
C THR A 1046 -39.12 17.70 -48.88
N ALA A 1047 -39.02 19.01 -48.63
CA ALA A 1047 -37.75 19.69 -48.40
C ALA A 1047 -37.01 19.13 -47.18
N HIS A 1048 -37.73 18.81 -46.10
CA HIS A 1048 -37.16 18.22 -44.89
C HIS A 1048 -36.56 16.84 -45.16
N ILE A 1049 -37.29 15.95 -45.85
CA ILE A 1049 -36.82 14.60 -46.20
C ILE A 1049 -35.58 14.66 -47.07
N TRP A 1050 -35.55 15.53 -48.09
CA TRP A 1050 -34.38 15.66 -48.95
C TRP A 1050 -33.15 16.12 -48.17
N TYR A 1051 -33.30 17.17 -47.36
CA TYR A 1051 -32.23 17.68 -46.51
C TYR A 1051 -31.75 16.65 -45.49
N ALA A 1052 -32.67 15.91 -44.87
CA ALA A 1052 -32.33 14.84 -43.94
C ALA A 1052 -31.59 13.70 -44.65
N HIS A 1053 -32.04 13.29 -45.83
CA HIS A 1053 -31.39 12.26 -46.63
C HIS A 1053 -29.96 12.66 -47.05
N GLU A 1054 -29.76 13.87 -47.58
CA GLU A 1054 -28.44 14.37 -48.00
C GLU A 1054 -27.46 14.38 -46.82
N ASN A 1055 -27.86 14.96 -45.69
CA ASN A 1055 -27.02 15.01 -44.49
C ASN A 1055 -26.75 13.61 -43.93
N LEU A 1056 -27.74 12.72 -43.91
CA LEU A 1056 -27.55 11.35 -43.43
C LEU A 1056 -26.60 10.57 -44.34
N ALA A 1057 -26.62 10.81 -45.65
CA ALA A 1057 -25.67 10.20 -46.57
C ALA A 1057 -24.23 10.71 -46.34
N GLU A 1058 -24.07 12.02 -46.12
CA GLU A 1058 -22.78 12.63 -45.76
C GLU A 1058 -22.24 12.06 -44.43
N GLU A 1059 -23.08 12.06 -43.39
CA GLU A 1059 -22.73 11.54 -42.06
C GLU A 1059 -22.47 10.03 -42.08
N PHE A 1060 -23.16 9.27 -42.91
CA PHE A 1060 -22.89 7.84 -43.09
C PHE A 1060 -21.51 7.61 -43.71
N ASN A 1061 -21.11 8.44 -44.68
CA ASN A 1061 -19.78 8.35 -45.27
C ASN A 1061 -18.67 8.68 -44.26
N LYS A 1062 -18.88 9.71 -43.43
CA LYS A 1062 -17.99 10.01 -42.30
C LYS A 1062 -17.92 8.83 -41.32
N PHE A 1063 -19.06 8.23 -40.96
CA PHE A 1063 -19.11 7.05 -40.11
C PHE A 1063 -18.34 5.85 -40.70
N LEU A 1064 -18.44 5.60 -42.01
CA LEU A 1064 -17.69 4.52 -42.67
C LEU A 1064 -16.18 4.76 -42.62
N THR A 1065 -15.75 6.00 -42.86
CA THR A 1065 -14.35 6.42 -42.77
C THR A 1065 -13.83 6.22 -41.34
N PHE A 1066 -14.57 6.72 -40.35
CA PHE A 1066 -14.32 6.53 -38.93
C PHE A 1066 -14.20 5.04 -38.56
N LYS A 1067 -15.16 4.21 -38.98
CA LYS A 1067 -15.16 2.76 -38.71
C LYS A 1067 -13.90 2.09 -39.28
N SER A 1068 -13.50 2.46 -40.50
CA SER A 1068 -12.31 1.88 -41.14
C SER A 1068 -11.02 2.23 -40.39
N ARG A 1069 -10.85 3.50 -39.99
CA ARG A 1069 -9.71 3.95 -39.19
C ARG A 1069 -9.74 3.37 -37.78
N PHE A 1070 -10.91 3.26 -37.15
CA PHE A 1070 -11.07 2.65 -35.82
C PHE A 1070 -10.40 1.29 -35.73
N PHE A 1071 -10.67 0.38 -36.68
CA PHE A 1071 -10.07 -0.96 -36.65
C PHE A 1071 -8.55 -0.93 -36.86
N LYS A 1072 -8.04 -0.03 -37.71
CA LYS A 1072 -6.60 0.10 -37.94
C LYS A 1072 -5.90 0.72 -36.72
N ASP A 1073 -6.32 1.90 -36.29
CA ASP A 1073 -5.57 2.71 -35.35
C ASP A 1073 -5.86 2.34 -33.89
N VAL A 1074 -7.10 1.95 -33.56
CA VAL A 1074 -7.43 1.55 -32.19
C VAL A 1074 -7.00 0.11 -31.92
N ILE A 1075 -7.37 -0.85 -32.79
CA ILE A 1075 -7.05 -2.26 -32.53
C ILE A 1075 -5.57 -2.54 -32.77
N LEU A 1076 -5.02 -2.20 -33.94
CA LEU A 1076 -3.64 -2.57 -34.26
C LEU A 1076 -2.61 -1.65 -33.60
N ASN A 1077 -2.83 -0.33 -33.63
CA ASN A 1077 -1.79 0.63 -33.21
C ASN A 1077 -1.87 0.99 -31.71
N MET A 1078 -3.01 0.82 -31.05
CA MET A 1078 -3.19 1.13 -29.62
C MET A 1078 -3.30 -0.13 -28.75
N ILE A 1079 -4.22 -1.05 -29.06
CA ILE A 1079 -4.49 -2.22 -28.20
C ILE A 1079 -3.36 -3.26 -28.24
N ILE A 1080 -2.83 -3.60 -29.43
CA ILE A 1080 -1.77 -4.63 -29.55
C ILE A 1080 -0.48 -4.23 -28.82
N PRO A 1081 0.10 -3.03 -29.00
CA PRO A 1081 1.31 -2.63 -28.26
C PRO A 1081 1.09 -2.61 -26.74
N SER A 1082 -0.07 -2.11 -26.29
CA SER A 1082 -0.44 -2.15 -24.87
C SER A 1082 -0.53 -3.59 -24.34
N ALA A 1083 -1.05 -4.51 -25.15
CA ALA A 1083 -1.11 -5.93 -24.82
C ALA A 1083 0.27 -6.56 -24.71
N ILE A 1084 1.17 -6.27 -25.64
CA ILE A 1084 2.56 -6.74 -25.62
C ILE A 1084 3.30 -6.21 -24.38
N ALA A 1085 3.18 -4.92 -24.07
CA ALA A 1085 3.81 -4.33 -22.88
C ALA A 1085 3.33 -4.99 -21.58
N THR A 1086 2.02 -5.27 -21.50
CA THR A 1086 1.42 -5.96 -20.36
C THR A 1086 1.85 -7.43 -20.25
N LEU A 1087 2.00 -8.12 -21.38
CA LEU A 1087 2.52 -9.49 -21.43
C LEU A 1087 3.99 -9.54 -21.00
N LYS A 1088 4.81 -8.56 -21.42
CA LYS A 1088 6.19 -8.43 -20.94
C LYS A 1088 6.23 -8.21 -19.42
N ASP A 1089 5.39 -7.33 -18.86
CA ASP A 1089 5.24 -7.16 -17.40
C ASP A 1089 4.89 -8.51 -16.72
N GLN A 1090 4.04 -9.33 -17.33
CA GLN A 1090 3.71 -10.66 -16.81
C GLN A 1090 4.90 -11.63 -16.84
N VAL A 1091 5.60 -11.75 -17.98
CA VAL A 1091 6.76 -12.64 -18.14
C VAL A 1091 7.81 -12.30 -17.09
N LEU A 1092 8.14 -11.02 -16.92
CA LEU A 1092 9.08 -10.58 -15.88
C LEU A 1092 8.61 -10.98 -14.48
N ASN A 1093 7.33 -10.83 -14.17
CA ASN A 1093 6.81 -11.23 -12.87
C ASN A 1093 6.93 -12.75 -12.65
N ILE A 1094 6.73 -13.56 -13.69
CA ILE A 1094 6.83 -15.04 -13.67
C ILE A 1094 8.29 -15.49 -13.57
N GLU A 1095 9.20 -14.99 -14.41
CA GLU A 1095 10.64 -15.29 -14.32
C GLU A 1095 11.17 -15.00 -12.92
N ASN A 1096 10.77 -13.85 -12.39
CA ASN A 1096 11.14 -13.45 -11.05
C ASN A 1096 10.49 -14.28 -9.92
N ILE A 1097 9.48 -15.10 -10.21
CA ILE A 1097 8.88 -16.06 -9.27
C ILE A 1097 9.59 -17.40 -9.39
N HIS A 1098 9.88 -17.82 -10.62
CA HIS A 1098 10.63 -19.02 -10.93
C HIS A 1098 12.02 -18.99 -10.27
N ASN A 1099 12.74 -17.86 -10.36
CA ASN A 1099 14.06 -17.70 -9.74
C ASN A 1099 14.01 -17.86 -8.21
N LYS A 1100 12.95 -17.38 -7.54
CA LYS A 1100 12.76 -17.55 -6.08
C LYS A 1100 12.52 -19.00 -5.66
N GLN A 1101 11.95 -19.84 -6.53
CA GLN A 1101 11.69 -21.23 -6.21
C GLN A 1101 12.95 -22.09 -6.32
N PHE A 1102 13.87 -21.74 -7.23
CA PHE A 1102 15.15 -22.44 -7.40
C PHE A 1102 16.20 -22.03 -6.38
N GLU A 1103 16.22 -20.79 -5.86
CA GLU A 1103 17.16 -20.40 -4.79
C GLU A 1103 16.81 -20.98 -3.40
N ASN A 1104 15.59 -21.53 -3.22
CA ASN A 1104 15.13 -22.15 -1.98
C ASN A 1104 15.14 -23.70 -2.00
N ASN A 1105 15.67 -24.30 -3.08
CA ASN A 1105 15.98 -25.72 -3.22
C ASN A 1105 17.49 -25.86 -3.41
#